data_AF-S4RAP6-F1
#
_entry.id   AF-S4RAP6-F1
#
_cell.length_a   1.000
_cell.length_b   1.000
_cell.length_c   1.000
_cell.angle_alpha   90.00
_cell.angle_beta   90.00
_cell.angle_gamma   90.00
#
_symmetry.space_group_name_H-M   'P 1'
#
loop_
_entity.id
_entity.type
_entity.pdbx_description
1 polymer ?
#
loop_
_entity_poly.entity_id
_entity_poly.type
_entity_poly.pdbx_seq_one_letter_code
_entity_poly.pdbx_strand_id
1 'polypeptide(L)'
;TLDDATYELSMSLARRYEMPLWELYMTHLEFLFTDSGLATRQVEQRVTALGLVSELKADPAGVLDHMTKYVYPGVPGGDHARLLCYFGLLESCGCGDHGAHPGKPGAHLQLLRKLRSTMPAPGLNYKKLMDTSANPLDALRPVLTSQNVTTVAKLVPKLPTAGGLTQSAVFATWLRRLFWNGTGKDGDEVDWGRRYRDCEQLLGRLSPPDLDAFLQEVTVSADAVDQLPIKTRVDTAERAAAFVEKLKGRPTSRKKGGGGGGSVDDGEEAAADAGCEDGARTLDDVASRLHAVRKHLQSLRDDAIAALRHSEQEQERAYARAFDLACSEEKTVLQLALRLALDGRPLPCVHGVLRAALGERRDRVRDAIHRAVLTIVNALQERPEAVELLGEKAPLEALEGIVSVVRSHSEDGGKLVSADNLLSWLRPFCTDAALPVRPRVAVLQILEQAFRLGDEEGHLLAFYRTQAVLTDAWPHRTLDMAEVCDEEGRLRLFEELLGASVTPPLVPHLVLLLQAWPPMSNTTLASRDACPWLHLAAAVLSASSSPAETVEAGATILGISRSLHGTRHALPMPCVEQLLELLLERSLLLPALKLALDGGEAQLHKRAIGLITTAVTEVDHSNCDPELLGLLLTRGLAVACLPTALYPHLIGHLLSNWETESWDVEGLALELKAAGHGMEAASLVMAHRRTPPALGTFNAAASFLKQWL
;
A
#
# COMPACT_ATOMS: atom_id res chain seq x y z
N THR A 1 10.65 -58.18 38.17
CA THR A 1 9.87 -59.38 37.77
C THR A 1 8.50 -59.32 38.40
N LEU A 2 7.46 -59.81 37.72
CA LEU A 2 6.12 -59.99 38.30
C LEU A 2 5.92 -61.38 38.92
N ASP A 3 6.84 -62.31 38.66
CA ASP A 3 6.82 -63.66 39.21
C ASP A 3 7.30 -63.67 40.67
N ASP A 4 6.46 -64.21 41.55
CA ASP A 4 6.71 -64.32 42.99
C ASP A 4 7.93 -65.17 43.31
N ALA A 5 8.12 -66.28 42.60
CA ALA A 5 9.25 -67.17 42.83
C ALA A 5 10.58 -66.50 42.49
N THR A 6 10.63 -65.78 41.37
CA THR A 6 11.80 -65.00 40.97
C THR A 6 12.04 -63.82 41.92
N TYR A 7 10.98 -63.15 42.39
CA TYR A 7 11.11 -62.05 43.36
C TYR A 7 11.68 -62.53 44.70
N GLU A 8 11.15 -63.63 45.26
CA GLU A 8 11.65 -64.23 46.50
C GLU A 8 13.10 -64.73 46.36
N LEU A 9 13.44 -65.29 45.20
CA LEU A 9 14.82 -65.66 44.90
C LEU A 9 15.74 -64.44 44.91
N SER A 10 15.36 -63.33 44.26
CA SER A 10 16.13 -62.08 44.30
C SER A 10 16.30 -61.54 45.72
N MET A 11 15.25 -61.62 46.54
CA MET A 11 15.30 -61.22 47.96
C MET A 11 16.24 -62.10 48.79
N SER A 12 16.20 -63.42 48.57
CA SER A 12 17.08 -64.36 49.27
C SER A 12 18.55 -64.15 48.91
N LEU A 13 18.84 -63.82 47.65
CA LEU A 13 20.19 -63.51 47.17
C LEU A 13 20.69 -62.19 47.75
N ALA A 14 19.88 -61.15 47.73
CA ALA A 14 20.24 -59.85 48.31
C ALA A 14 20.59 -59.97 49.81
N ARG A 15 19.80 -60.74 50.57
CA ARG A 15 20.10 -61.03 51.99
C ARG A 15 21.38 -61.84 52.17
N ARG A 16 21.63 -62.82 51.30
CA ARG A 16 22.82 -63.68 51.36
C ARG A 16 24.13 -62.95 51.02
N TYR A 17 24.07 -61.94 50.15
CA TYR A 17 25.21 -61.13 49.72
C TYR A 17 25.26 -59.75 50.40
N GLU A 18 24.49 -59.53 51.46
CA GLU A 18 24.47 -58.30 52.26
C GLU A 18 24.20 -57.02 51.44
N MET A 19 23.42 -57.14 50.35
CA MET A 19 23.01 -55.98 49.56
C MET A 19 21.94 -55.17 50.30
N PRO A 20 21.95 -53.83 50.20
CA PRO A 20 20.93 -52.98 50.82
C PRO A 20 19.55 -53.30 50.20
N LEU A 21 18.64 -53.80 51.03
CA LEU A 21 17.27 -54.14 50.60
C LEU A 21 16.51 -52.93 50.05
N TRP A 22 16.87 -51.72 50.52
CA TRP A 22 16.33 -50.47 50.04
C TRP A 22 16.52 -50.28 48.53
N GLU A 23 17.72 -50.55 47.99
CA GLU A 23 18.00 -50.39 46.56
C GLU A 23 17.18 -51.38 45.72
N LEU A 24 17.12 -52.64 46.15
CA LEU A 24 16.33 -53.66 45.47
C LEU A 24 14.83 -53.32 45.47
N TYR A 25 14.31 -52.81 46.58
CA TYR A 25 12.93 -52.36 46.69
C TYR A 25 12.64 -51.12 45.86
N MET A 26 13.58 -50.18 45.79
CA MET A 26 13.42 -48.97 44.98
C MET A 26 13.47 -49.30 43.47
N THR A 27 14.42 -50.13 43.02
CA THR A 27 14.46 -50.61 41.63
C THR A 27 13.24 -51.45 41.28
N HIS A 28 12.73 -52.26 42.21
CA HIS A 28 11.49 -53.00 41.99
C HIS A 28 10.29 -52.06 41.88
N LEU A 29 10.20 -51.03 42.73
CA LEU A 29 9.16 -50.01 42.67
C LEU A 29 9.19 -49.24 41.35
N GLU A 30 10.38 -48.87 40.86
CA GLU A 30 10.55 -48.27 39.54
C GLU A 30 9.96 -49.16 38.44
N PHE A 31 10.38 -50.43 38.38
CA PHE A 31 9.85 -51.41 37.43
C PHE A 31 8.32 -51.54 37.51
N LEU A 32 7.74 -51.55 38.71
CA LEU A 32 6.29 -51.58 38.88
C LEU A 32 5.62 -50.34 38.27
N PHE A 33 6.26 -49.17 38.34
CA PHE A 33 5.72 -47.93 37.81
C PHE A 33 5.93 -47.73 36.29
N THR A 34 7.04 -48.19 35.72
CA THR A 34 7.43 -47.93 34.33
C THR A 34 7.16 -49.12 33.41
N ASP A 35 7.80 -50.27 33.67
CA ASP A 35 7.97 -51.34 32.68
C ASP A 35 7.08 -52.57 32.92
N SER A 36 6.39 -52.64 34.07
CA SER A 36 5.59 -53.80 34.44
C SER A 36 4.29 -53.99 33.64
N GLY A 37 3.80 -52.94 32.97
CA GLY A 37 2.50 -52.94 32.29
C GLY A 37 1.28 -53.07 33.22
N LEU A 38 1.47 -53.02 34.54
CA LEU A 38 0.39 -53.18 35.52
C LEU A 38 -0.51 -51.94 35.62
N ALA A 39 -1.82 -52.18 35.78
CA ALA A 39 -2.77 -51.13 36.12
C ALA A 39 -2.49 -50.53 37.50
N THR A 40 -2.83 -49.26 37.73
CA THR A 40 -2.53 -48.54 38.99
C THR A 40 -2.99 -49.28 40.25
N ARG A 41 -4.17 -49.90 40.23
CA ARG A 41 -4.67 -50.69 41.37
C ARG A 41 -3.81 -51.93 41.66
N GLN A 42 -3.28 -52.58 40.63
CA GLN A 42 -2.41 -53.75 40.78
C GLN A 42 -1.05 -53.34 41.34
N VAL A 43 -0.54 -52.16 40.95
CA VAL A 43 0.68 -51.59 41.55
C VAL A 43 0.47 -51.30 43.04
N GLU A 44 -0.63 -50.64 43.43
CA GLU A 44 -0.94 -50.37 44.85
C GLU A 44 -1.05 -51.65 45.68
N GLN A 45 -1.75 -52.67 45.16
CA GLN A 45 -1.87 -53.98 45.80
C GLN A 45 -0.51 -54.66 45.95
N ARG A 46 0.33 -54.61 44.92
CA ARG A 46 1.65 -55.24 44.93
C ARG A 46 2.58 -54.55 45.91
N VAL A 47 2.60 -53.22 45.93
CA VAL A 47 3.41 -52.42 46.87
C VAL A 47 3.00 -52.71 48.32
N THR A 48 1.70 -52.86 48.57
CA THR A 48 1.18 -53.18 49.91
C THR A 48 1.49 -54.62 50.31
N ALA A 49 1.27 -55.60 49.42
CA ALA A 49 1.53 -57.01 49.69
C ALA A 49 3.01 -57.30 49.98
N LEU A 50 3.92 -56.59 49.32
CA LEU A 50 5.36 -56.73 49.50
C LEU A 50 5.93 -55.89 50.66
N GLY A 51 5.10 -55.05 51.31
CA GLY A 51 5.54 -54.21 52.42
C GLY A 51 6.62 -53.19 52.06
N LEU A 52 6.77 -52.80 50.79
CA LEU A 52 7.91 -51.97 50.33
C LEU A 52 8.04 -50.66 51.10
N VAL A 53 6.91 -50.06 51.50
CA VAL A 53 6.86 -48.77 52.21
C VAL A 53 7.55 -48.81 53.58
N SER A 54 7.58 -49.96 54.28
CA SER A 54 8.20 -50.02 55.62
C SER A 54 9.72 -49.88 55.58
N GLU A 55 10.36 -50.42 54.55
CA GLU A 55 11.81 -50.32 54.34
C GLU A 55 12.20 -49.03 53.60
N LEU A 56 11.39 -48.57 52.64
CA LEU A 56 11.67 -47.33 51.89
C LEU A 56 11.64 -46.07 52.77
N LYS A 57 10.90 -46.10 53.89
CA LYS A 57 10.88 -45.04 54.92
C LYS A 57 12.24 -44.79 55.59
N ALA A 58 13.20 -45.73 55.49
CA ALA A 58 14.52 -45.58 56.08
C ALA A 58 15.32 -44.42 55.44
N ASP A 59 15.07 -44.10 54.17
CA ASP A 59 15.67 -42.95 53.47
C ASP A 59 14.62 -42.20 52.59
N PRO A 60 13.85 -41.28 53.18
CA PRO A 60 12.84 -40.51 52.45
C PRO A 60 13.42 -39.56 51.40
N ALA A 61 14.68 -39.11 51.55
CA ALA A 61 15.33 -38.20 50.61
C ALA A 61 15.79 -38.96 49.35
N GLY A 62 16.39 -40.14 49.51
CA GLY A 62 16.73 -41.03 48.41
C GLY A 62 15.51 -41.51 47.64
N VAL A 63 14.39 -41.80 48.33
CA VAL A 63 13.12 -42.17 47.68
C VAL A 63 12.63 -41.03 46.79
N LEU A 64 12.67 -39.80 47.30
CA LEU A 64 12.22 -38.63 46.56
C LEU A 64 13.07 -38.37 45.31
N ASP A 65 14.41 -38.42 45.42
CA ASP A 65 15.32 -38.21 44.29
C ASP A 65 15.11 -39.27 43.19
N HIS A 66 15.10 -40.55 43.57
CA HIS A 66 14.93 -41.67 42.65
C HIS A 66 13.55 -41.64 41.97
N MET A 67 12.49 -41.42 42.75
CA MET A 67 11.12 -41.31 42.23
C MET A 67 10.96 -40.11 41.29
N THR A 68 11.63 -39.00 41.56
CA THR A 68 11.56 -37.80 40.70
C THR A 68 12.34 -37.99 39.40
N LYS A 69 13.48 -38.67 39.43
CA LYS A 69 14.38 -38.82 38.28
C LYS A 69 13.98 -39.93 37.33
N TYR A 70 13.53 -41.07 37.85
CA TYR A 70 13.29 -42.28 37.05
C TYR A 70 11.81 -42.65 36.93
N VAL A 71 11.02 -42.44 37.99
CA VAL A 71 9.61 -42.83 38.01
C VAL A 71 8.68 -41.74 37.48
N TYR A 72 8.83 -40.51 37.97
CA TYR A 72 7.95 -39.41 37.61
C TYR A 72 7.91 -39.16 36.10
N PRO A 73 9.02 -39.10 35.32
CA PRO A 73 8.98 -38.86 33.89
C PRO A 73 8.11 -39.86 33.11
N GLY A 74 8.11 -41.13 33.52
CA GLY A 74 7.33 -42.21 32.91
C GLY A 74 5.82 -42.14 33.17
N VAL A 75 5.35 -41.40 34.17
CA VAL A 75 3.92 -41.29 34.48
C VAL A 75 3.20 -40.31 33.53
N PRO A 76 2.17 -40.70 32.78
CA PRO A 76 1.44 -39.76 31.93
C PRO A 76 0.73 -38.67 32.74
N GLY A 77 0.86 -37.41 32.34
CA GLY A 77 0.26 -36.29 33.08
C GLY A 77 -1.27 -36.24 33.09
N GLY A 78 -1.93 -36.96 32.19
CA GLY A 78 -3.39 -37.15 32.17
C GLY A 78 -3.88 -38.33 33.02
N ASP A 79 -2.99 -39.22 33.47
CA ASP A 79 -3.36 -40.35 34.33
C ASP A 79 -3.38 -39.91 35.80
N HIS A 80 -4.49 -39.29 36.19
CA HIS A 80 -4.67 -38.83 37.57
C HIS A 80 -4.67 -39.98 38.58
N ALA A 81 -5.03 -41.20 38.19
CA ALA A 81 -4.99 -42.34 39.11
C ALA A 81 -3.54 -42.72 39.42
N ARG A 82 -2.69 -42.84 38.40
CA ARG A 82 -1.26 -43.14 38.57
C ARG A 82 -0.51 -42.03 39.31
N LEU A 83 -0.85 -40.77 39.06
CA LEU A 83 -0.31 -39.62 39.81
C LEU A 83 -0.73 -39.63 41.28
N LEU A 84 -1.98 -39.97 41.60
CA LEU A 84 -2.43 -40.12 43.00
C LEU A 84 -1.68 -41.24 43.72
N CYS A 85 -1.40 -42.35 43.03
CA CYS A 85 -0.59 -43.44 43.55
C CYS A 85 0.85 -42.97 43.82
N TYR A 86 1.48 -42.29 42.85
CA TYR A 86 2.83 -41.72 42.97
C TYR A 86 2.97 -40.78 44.19
N PHE A 87 2.15 -39.73 44.28
CA PHE A 87 2.22 -38.80 45.41
C PHE A 87 1.77 -39.44 46.73
N GLY A 88 0.90 -40.46 46.67
CA GLY A 88 0.47 -41.25 47.84
C GLY A 88 1.62 -42.05 48.45
N LEU A 89 2.51 -42.60 47.62
CA LEU A 89 3.70 -43.30 48.07
C LEU A 89 4.74 -42.36 48.67
N LEU A 90 4.98 -41.20 48.03
CA LEU A 90 5.86 -40.17 48.58
C LEU A 90 5.38 -39.67 49.95
N GLU A 91 4.07 -39.41 50.10
CA GLU A 91 3.48 -39.03 51.38
C GLU A 91 3.62 -40.16 52.42
N SER A 92 3.36 -41.41 52.01
CA SER A 92 3.47 -42.57 52.90
C SER A 92 4.90 -42.84 53.36
N CYS A 93 5.91 -42.47 52.58
CA CYS A 93 7.33 -42.58 52.93
C CYS A 93 7.88 -41.38 53.71
N GLY A 94 7.06 -40.35 53.96
CA GLY A 94 7.48 -39.16 54.72
C GLY A 94 8.30 -38.15 53.92
N CYS A 95 8.25 -38.18 52.59
CA CYS A 95 9.05 -37.32 51.71
C CYS A 95 8.62 -35.84 51.72
N GLY A 96 7.68 -35.42 52.57
CA GLY A 96 7.02 -34.11 52.48
C GLY A 96 7.85 -32.90 52.91
N ASP A 97 8.95 -33.12 53.63
CA ASP A 97 9.87 -32.07 54.10
C ASP A 97 11.22 -32.08 53.33
N HIS A 98 11.34 -32.94 52.32
CA HIS A 98 12.51 -33.04 51.46
C HIS A 98 12.18 -32.42 50.09
N GLY A 99 13.02 -31.50 49.61
CA GLY A 99 12.70 -30.62 48.49
C GLY A 99 13.14 -31.19 47.13
N ALA A 100 12.17 -31.54 46.28
CA ALA A 100 12.41 -31.82 44.86
C ALA A 100 11.23 -31.41 43.94
N HIS A 101 9.98 -31.46 44.44
CA HIS A 101 8.79 -31.00 43.70
C HIS A 101 8.36 -29.60 44.12
N PRO A 102 7.75 -28.80 43.22
CA PRO A 102 7.07 -27.57 43.60
C PRO A 102 5.84 -27.90 44.45
N GLY A 103 5.99 -27.87 45.78
CA GLY A 103 4.93 -28.13 46.75
C GLY A 103 5.07 -29.47 47.50
N LYS A 104 4.33 -29.62 48.60
CA LYS A 104 4.33 -30.85 49.41
C LYS A 104 3.50 -31.96 48.73
N PRO A 105 3.90 -33.25 48.79
CA PRO A 105 3.14 -34.37 48.23
C PRO A 105 1.67 -34.40 48.69
N GLY A 106 1.41 -34.16 49.97
CA GLY A 106 0.05 -34.01 50.50
C GLY A 106 -0.77 -32.89 49.86
N ALA A 107 -0.16 -31.77 49.47
CA ALA A 107 -0.83 -30.70 48.75
C ALA A 107 -1.21 -31.11 47.32
N HIS A 108 -0.31 -31.82 46.61
CA HIS A 108 -0.60 -32.40 45.30
C HIS A 108 -1.74 -33.42 45.37
N LEU A 109 -1.78 -34.28 46.41
CA LEU A 109 -2.86 -35.24 46.62
C LEU A 109 -4.22 -34.57 46.81
N GLN A 110 -4.29 -33.53 47.66
CA GLN A 110 -5.54 -32.80 47.87
C GLN A 110 -6.01 -32.09 46.60
N LEU A 111 -5.08 -31.49 45.84
CA LEU A 111 -5.37 -30.80 44.60
C LEU A 111 -5.83 -31.76 43.51
N LEU A 112 -5.11 -32.87 43.28
CA LEU A 112 -5.47 -33.90 42.31
C LEU A 112 -6.84 -34.52 42.60
N ARG A 113 -7.17 -34.79 43.87
CA ARG A 113 -8.50 -35.29 44.26
C ARG A 113 -9.59 -34.27 43.92
N LYS A 114 -9.37 -32.98 44.20
CA LYS A 114 -10.32 -31.90 43.90
C LYS A 114 -10.48 -31.67 42.41
N LEU A 115 -9.38 -31.64 41.65
CA LEU A 115 -9.38 -31.50 40.19
C LEU A 115 -10.08 -32.68 39.52
N ARG A 116 -9.77 -33.92 39.92
CA ARG A 116 -10.44 -35.13 39.43
C ARG A 116 -11.94 -35.14 39.70
N SER A 117 -12.36 -34.66 40.87
CA SER A 117 -13.79 -34.55 41.21
C SER A 117 -14.50 -33.43 40.45
N THR A 118 -13.79 -32.36 40.12
CA THR A 118 -14.32 -31.15 39.48
C THR A 118 -14.31 -31.26 37.94
N MET A 119 -13.37 -32.05 37.40
CA MET A 119 -13.13 -32.26 35.98
C MET A 119 -13.02 -33.77 35.73
N PRO A 120 -14.15 -34.48 35.58
CA PRO A 120 -14.16 -35.93 35.41
C PRO A 120 -13.67 -36.42 34.03
N ALA A 121 -13.30 -35.52 33.11
CA ALA A 121 -12.83 -35.87 31.76
C ALA A 121 -11.30 -36.13 31.73
N PRO A 122 -10.80 -37.04 30.86
CA PRO A 122 -9.39 -37.42 30.78
C PRO A 122 -8.47 -36.35 30.14
N GLY A 123 -8.87 -35.07 30.13
CA GLY A 123 -8.22 -34.02 29.35
C GLY A 123 -7.20 -33.14 30.10
N LEU A 124 -7.24 -33.08 31.44
CA LEU A 124 -6.34 -32.21 32.19
C LEU A 124 -4.97 -32.86 32.38
N ASN A 125 -3.96 -32.32 31.71
CA ASN A 125 -2.58 -32.72 31.94
C ASN A 125 -2.03 -32.01 33.19
N TYR A 126 -2.02 -32.71 34.32
CA TYR A 126 -1.58 -32.16 35.60
C TYR A 126 -0.10 -31.76 35.59
N LYS A 127 0.76 -32.52 34.91
CA LYS A 127 2.18 -32.19 34.79
C LYS A 127 2.39 -30.86 34.09
N LYS A 128 1.69 -30.61 32.98
CA LYS A 128 1.74 -29.32 32.26
C LYS A 128 1.22 -28.16 33.10
N LEU A 129 0.23 -28.40 33.97
CA LEU A 129 -0.29 -27.38 34.89
C LEU A 129 0.75 -26.99 35.97
N MET A 130 1.62 -27.92 36.35
CA MET A 130 2.62 -27.74 37.41
C MET A 130 4.00 -27.34 36.89
N ASP A 131 4.18 -27.31 35.57
CA ASP A 131 5.43 -26.97 34.90
C ASP A 131 5.72 -25.46 35.02
N THR A 132 6.85 -25.10 35.63
CA THR A 132 7.27 -23.70 35.79
C THR A 132 7.76 -23.06 34.49
N SER A 133 8.05 -23.87 33.46
CA SER A 133 8.54 -23.40 32.17
C SER A 133 7.43 -23.09 31.15
N ALA A 134 6.19 -23.51 31.42
CA ALA A 134 5.05 -23.37 30.52
C ALA A 134 3.92 -22.54 31.12
N ASN A 135 3.05 -21.95 30.27
CA ASN A 135 1.89 -21.21 30.74
C ASN A 135 0.81 -22.19 31.26
N PRO A 136 0.40 -22.13 32.54
CA PRO A 136 -0.58 -23.04 33.10
C PRO A 136 -1.98 -22.93 32.47
N LEU A 137 -2.29 -21.80 31.81
CA LEU A 137 -3.56 -21.63 31.11
C LEU A 137 -3.71 -22.58 29.90
N ASP A 138 -2.62 -22.97 29.25
CA ASP A 138 -2.67 -23.87 28.09
C ASP A 138 -3.18 -25.27 28.47
N ALA A 139 -2.86 -25.71 29.69
CA ALA A 139 -3.36 -26.96 30.24
C ALA A 139 -4.85 -26.87 30.65
N LEU A 140 -5.31 -25.70 31.11
CA LEU A 140 -6.69 -25.50 31.58
C LEU A 140 -7.67 -25.23 30.44
N ARG A 141 -7.28 -24.42 29.45
CA ARG A 141 -8.14 -23.95 28.34
C ARG A 141 -9.02 -25.04 27.68
N PRO A 142 -8.51 -26.24 27.32
CA PRO A 142 -9.35 -27.25 26.66
C PRO A 142 -10.42 -27.85 27.60
N VAL A 143 -10.17 -27.87 28.90
CA VAL A 143 -10.98 -28.58 29.91
C VAL A 143 -11.99 -27.67 30.61
N LEU A 144 -11.86 -26.35 30.47
CA LEU A 144 -12.81 -25.38 31.02
C LEU A 144 -14.19 -25.52 30.37
N THR A 145 -15.22 -25.48 31.22
CA THR A 145 -16.64 -25.55 30.86
C THR A 145 -17.44 -24.59 31.75
N SER A 146 -18.68 -24.29 31.37
CA SER A 146 -19.59 -23.45 32.16
C SER A 146 -19.85 -24.01 33.57
N GLN A 147 -19.75 -25.33 33.74
CA GLN A 147 -20.00 -26.01 35.01
C GLN A 147 -18.79 -26.01 35.94
N ASN A 148 -17.56 -25.95 35.41
CA ASN A 148 -16.34 -26.09 36.21
C ASN A 148 -15.51 -24.80 36.34
N VAL A 149 -15.73 -23.77 35.53
CA VAL A 149 -14.86 -22.57 35.52
C VAL A 149 -14.73 -21.90 36.89
N THR A 150 -15.84 -21.77 37.63
CA THR A 150 -15.86 -21.14 38.96
C THR A 150 -15.12 -21.97 40.00
N THR A 151 -15.26 -23.30 39.95
CA THR A 151 -14.58 -24.20 40.89
C THR A 151 -13.09 -24.28 40.59
N VAL A 152 -12.70 -24.31 39.31
CA VAL A 152 -11.30 -24.25 38.88
C VAL A 152 -10.64 -22.93 39.29
N ALA A 153 -11.29 -21.79 39.06
CA ALA A 153 -10.77 -20.49 39.48
C ALA A 153 -10.49 -20.44 40.99
N LYS A 154 -11.36 -21.01 41.83
CA LYS A 154 -11.16 -21.10 43.29
C LYS A 154 -10.00 -22.01 43.71
N LEU A 155 -9.55 -22.92 42.83
CA LEU A 155 -8.40 -23.80 43.09
C LEU A 155 -7.07 -23.14 42.72
N VAL A 156 -7.07 -22.06 41.94
CA VAL A 156 -5.86 -21.35 41.50
C VAL A 156 -4.95 -20.92 42.66
N PRO A 157 -5.45 -20.30 43.75
CA PRO A 157 -4.59 -19.91 44.88
C PRO A 157 -3.96 -21.09 45.62
N LYS A 158 -4.44 -22.32 45.37
CA LYS A 158 -3.95 -23.55 46.00
C LYS A 158 -2.93 -24.29 45.12
N LEU A 159 -2.59 -23.74 43.96
CA LEU A 159 -1.57 -24.30 43.08
C LEU A 159 -0.17 -23.95 43.62
N PRO A 160 0.68 -24.96 43.90
CA PRO A 160 2.05 -24.73 44.39
C PRO A 160 2.93 -23.87 43.46
N THR A 161 2.67 -23.91 42.16
CA THR A 161 3.40 -23.16 41.11
C THR A 161 2.50 -22.14 40.42
N ALA A 162 1.75 -21.36 41.21
CA ALA A 162 0.86 -20.32 40.70
C ALA A 162 1.59 -19.13 40.06
N GLY A 163 2.66 -19.34 39.27
CA GLY A 163 3.54 -18.36 38.64
C GLY A 163 2.79 -17.32 37.81
N GLY A 164 2.19 -16.34 38.49
CA GLY A 164 1.34 -15.31 37.92
C GLY A 164 -0.10 -15.72 37.57
N LEU A 165 -0.52 -16.98 37.76
CA LEU A 165 -1.89 -17.40 37.42
C LEU A 165 -2.90 -16.84 38.43
N THR A 166 -3.84 -16.01 37.95
CA THR A 166 -4.91 -15.44 38.79
C THR A 166 -6.26 -16.09 38.50
N GLN A 167 -7.18 -15.99 39.46
CA GLN A 167 -8.58 -16.41 39.24
C GLN A 167 -9.20 -15.68 38.05
N SER A 168 -8.87 -14.39 37.92
CA SER A 168 -9.32 -13.52 36.84
C SER A 168 -8.85 -14.02 35.47
N ALA A 169 -7.58 -14.43 35.33
CA ALA A 169 -7.05 -14.97 34.08
C ALA A 169 -7.78 -16.25 33.61
N VAL A 170 -8.21 -17.10 34.55
CA VAL A 170 -9.03 -18.29 34.25
C VAL A 170 -10.40 -17.90 33.71
N PHE A 171 -11.08 -16.95 34.37
CA PHE A 171 -12.36 -16.41 33.88
C PHE A 171 -12.21 -15.72 32.52
N ALA A 172 -11.18 -14.92 32.31
CA ALA A 172 -10.91 -14.25 31.04
C ALA A 172 -10.72 -15.26 29.91
N THR A 173 -9.91 -16.30 30.13
CA THR A 173 -9.67 -17.37 29.16
C THR A 173 -10.96 -18.11 28.79
N TRP A 174 -11.82 -18.39 29.78
CA TRP A 174 -13.13 -18.99 29.53
C TRP A 174 -14.06 -18.05 28.76
N LEU A 175 -14.11 -16.76 29.12
CA LEU A 175 -14.98 -15.77 28.47
C LEU A 175 -14.62 -15.58 27.00
N ARG A 176 -13.32 -15.53 26.66
CA ARG A 176 -12.85 -15.50 25.26
C ARG A 176 -13.36 -16.71 24.48
N ARG A 177 -13.21 -17.92 25.04
CA ARG A 177 -13.73 -19.15 24.43
C ARG A 177 -15.25 -19.13 24.30
N LEU A 178 -15.96 -18.67 25.32
CA LEU A 178 -17.42 -18.60 25.35
C LEU A 178 -17.95 -17.66 24.26
N PHE A 179 -17.31 -16.49 24.08
CA PHE A 179 -17.71 -15.51 23.07
C PHE A 179 -17.40 -15.96 21.64
N TRP A 180 -16.19 -16.47 21.38
CA TRP A 180 -15.75 -16.82 20.02
C TRP A 180 -16.24 -18.20 19.56
N ASN A 181 -16.23 -19.19 20.45
CA ASN A 181 -16.48 -20.59 20.09
C ASN A 181 -17.84 -21.11 20.56
N GLY A 182 -18.54 -20.38 21.43
CA GLY A 182 -19.82 -20.82 22.00
C GLY A 182 -19.71 -22.05 22.92
N THR A 183 -20.85 -22.63 23.28
CA THR A 183 -20.95 -23.78 24.21
C THR A 183 -21.13 -25.13 23.52
N GLY A 184 -21.06 -25.19 22.19
CA GLY A 184 -20.94 -26.44 21.43
C GLY A 184 -22.20 -26.98 20.74
N LYS A 185 -23.16 -26.13 20.35
CA LYS A 185 -24.31 -26.51 19.50
C LYS A 185 -24.81 -25.38 18.60
N ASP A 186 -23.91 -24.70 17.89
CA ASP A 186 -24.33 -23.65 16.96
C ASP A 186 -24.51 -24.27 15.57
N GLY A 187 -25.72 -24.76 15.32
CA GLY A 187 -26.25 -24.92 13.96
C GLY A 187 -27.02 -23.65 13.61
N ASP A 188 -26.64 -23.01 12.49
CA ASP A 188 -27.09 -21.71 11.98
C ASP A 188 -26.65 -20.44 12.74
N GLU A 189 -26.74 -19.32 12.01
CA GLU A 189 -26.29 -17.94 12.25
C GLU A 189 -25.88 -17.57 13.69
N VAL A 190 -24.64 -17.10 13.83
CA VAL A 190 -24.05 -16.75 15.14
C VAL A 190 -24.71 -15.50 15.74
N ASP A 191 -25.53 -15.69 16.79
CA ASP A 191 -26.04 -14.58 17.61
C ASP A 191 -24.97 -14.08 18.60
N TRP A 192 -24.12 -13.18 18.11
CA TRP A 192 -23.09 -12.49 18.89
C TRP A 192 -23.67 -11.73 20.11
N GLY A 193 -24.90 -11.21 20.01
CA GLY A 193 -25.57 -10.48 21.07
C GLY A 193 -26.01 -11.39 22.22
N ARG A 194 -26.36 -12.64 21.94
CA ARG A 194 -26.57 -13.70 22.94
C ARG A 194 -25.25 -14.14 23.56
N ARG A 195 -24.21 -14.40 22.75
CA ARG A 195 -22.90 -14.81 23.26
C ARG A 195 -22.30 -13.79 24.23
N TYR A 196 -22.44 -12.48 23.96
CA TYR A 196 -22.03 -11.45 24.90
C TYR A 196 -22.85 -11.45 26.19
N ARG A 197 -24.19 -11.63 26.12
CA ARG A 197 -25.04 -11.75 27.32
C ARG A 197 -24.65 -12.92 28.20
N ASP A 198 -24.26 -14.04 27.61
CA ASP A 198 -23.78 -15.20 28.35
C ASP A 198 -22.45 -14.89 29.09
N CYS A 199 -21.63 -13.98 28.55
CA CYS A 199 -20.40 -13.50 29.18
C CYS A 199 -20.66 -12.53 30.35
N GLU A 200 -21.70 -11.68 30.28
CA GLU A 200 -21.99 -10.62 31.27
C GLU A 200 -22.06 -11.14 32.71
N GLN A 201 -22.51 -12.38 32.91
CA GLN A 201 -22.64 -13.01 34.24
C GLN A 201 -21.30 -13.20 34.96
N LEU A 202 -20.20 -13.32 34.20
CA LEU A 202 -18.86 -13.60 34.73
C LEU A 202 -17.91 -12.40 34.64
N LEU A 203 -18.29 -11.30 33.95
CA LEU A 203 -17.46 -10.10 33.83
C LEU A 203 -17.07 -9.50 35.18
N GLY A 204 -17.97 -9.56 36.17
CA GLY A 204 -17.70 -9.04 37.51
C GLY A 204 -16.68 -9.83 38.33
N ARG A 205 -16.18 -10.96 37.80
CA ARG A 205 -15.11 -11.77 38.38
C ARG A 205 -13.73 -11.43 37.82
N LEU A 206 -13.66 -10.52 36.85
CA LEU A 206 -12.41 -10.09 36.24
C LEU A 206 -11.77 -8.94 37.02
N SER A 207 -10.44 -8.94 37.04
CA SER A 207 -9.63 -7.79 37.41
C SER A 207 -9.80 -6.68 36.35
N PRO A 208 -9.60 -5.40 36.69
CA PRO A 208 -9.67 -4.33 35.69
C PRO A 208 -8.79 -4.53 34.44
N PRO A 209 -7.51 -4.99 34.52
CA PRO A 209 -6.71 -5.23 33.31
C PRO A 209 -7.25 -6.39 32.46
N ASP A 210 -7.73 -7.48 33.06
CA ASP A 210 -8.29 -8.61 32.31
C ASP A 210 -9.65 -8.28 31.69
N LEU A 211 -10.47 -7.49 32.40
CA LEU A 211 -11.74 -6.97 31.89
C LEU A 211 -11.51 -6.10 30.66
N ASP A 212 -10.58 -5.16 30.74
CA ASP A 212 -10.24 -4.29 29.61
C ASP A 212 -9.65 -5.07 28.43
N ALA A 213 -8.76 -6.04 28.67
CA ALA A 213 -8.22 -6.89 27.61
C ALA A 213 -9.32 -7.70 26.90
N PHE A 214 -10.25 -8.30 27.65
CA PHE A 214 -11.39 -9.01 27.08
C PHE A 214 -12.29 -8.07 26.27
N LEU A 215 -12.60 -6.88 26.80
CA LEU A 215 -13.48 -5.92 26.12
C LEU A 215 -12.85 -5.40 24.82
N GLN A 216 -11.54 -5.15 24.80
CA GLN A 216 -10.84 -4.81 23.55
C GLN A 216 -10.89 -5.96 22.54
N GLU A 217 -10.69 -7.20 23.02
CA GLU A 217 -10.74 -8.38 22.17
C GLU A 217 -12.09 -8.51 21.43
N VAL A 218 -13.20 -8.25 22.10
CA VAL A 218 -14.54 -8.41 21.52
C VAL A 218 -15.09 -7.15 20.82
N THR A 219 -14.36 -6.03 20.83
CA THR A 219 -14.82 -4.76 20.22
C THR A 219 -13.89 -4.19 19.15
N VAL A 220 -12.57 -4.31 19.28
CA VAL A 220 -11.60 -3.61 18.40
C VAL A 220 -10.40 -4.48 17.97
N SER A 221 -10.37 -5.77 18.32
CA SER A 221 -9.34 -6.68 17.80
C SER A 221 -9.50 -6.96 16.30
N ALA A 222 -8.46 -7.52 15.67
CA ALA A 222 -8.52 -7.99 14.30
C ALA A 222 -9.70 -8.95 14.07
N ASP A 223 -9.87 -9.94 14.95
CA ASP A 223 -11.00 -10.88 14.87
C ASP A 223 -12.35 -10.17 15.00
N ALA A 224 -12.43 -9.12 15.84
CA ALA A 224 -13.65 -8.35 16.00
C ALA A 224 -13.97 -7.48 14.79
N VAL A 225 -12.96 -6.85 14.19
CA VAL A 225 -13.13 -6.05 12.97
C VAL A 225 -13.57 -6.93 11.80
N ASP A 226 -13.00 -8.14 11.69
CA ASP A 226 -13.22 -9.04 10.55
C ASP A 226 -14.52 -9.85 10.67
N GLN A 227 -14.90 -10.29 11.89
CA GLN A 227 -16.04 -11.19 12.09
C GLN A 227 -17.32 -10.49 12.61
N LEU A 228 -17.20 -9.35 13.31
CA LEU A 228 -18.37 -8.72 13.95
C LEU A 228 -18.88 -7.49 13.18
N PRO A 229 -20.20 -7.44 12.89
CA PRO A 229 -20.85 -6.24 12.38
C PRO A 229 -20.66 -5.04 13.32
N ILE A 230 -20.51 -3.83 12.77
CA ILE A 230 -20.35 -2.60 13.56
C ILE A 230 -21.48 -2.42 14.56
N LYS A 231 -22.73 -2.71 14.16
CA LYS A 231 -23.89 -2.62 15.05
C LYS A 231 -23.71 -3.47 16.31
N THR A 232 -23.26 -4.71 16.14
CA THR A 232 -22.99 -5.63 17.26
C THR A 232 -21.87 -5.09 18.15
N ARG A 233 -20.79 -4.56 17.57
CA ARG A 233 -19.68 -3.97 18.34
C ARG A 233 -20.12 -2.74 19.13
N VAL A 234 -20.97 -1.88 18.55
CA VAL A 234 -21.57 -0.72 19.23
C VAL A 234 -22.42 -1.17 20.41
N ASP A 235 -23.34 -2.12 20.19
CA ASP A 235 -24.22 -2.63 21.24
C ASP A 235 -23.42 -3.26 22.39
N THR A 236 -22.37 -4.03 22.06
CA THR A 236 -21.45 -4.63 23.03
C THR A 236 -20.72 -3.56 23.85
N ALA A 237 -20.17 -2.52 23.20
CA ALA A 237 -19.45 -1.45 23.88
C ALA A 237 -20.38 -0.61 24.79
N GLU A 238 -21.64 -0.40 24.40
CA GLU A 238 -22.64 0.29 25.22
C GLU A 238 -23.03 -0.51 26.46
N ARG A 239 -23.27 -1.82 26.31
CA ARG A 239 -23.55 -2.71 27.44
C ARG A 239 -22.35 -2.82 28.39
N ALA A 240 -21.14 -2.95 27.84
CA ALA A 240 -19.91 -2.95 28.60
C ALA A 240 -19.73 -1.67 29.43
N ALA A 241 -19.95 -0.50 28.82
CA ALA A 241 -19.87 0.78 29.52
C ALA A 241 -20.89 0.88 30.66
N ALA A 242 -22.15 0.49 30.41
CA ALA A 242 -23.18 0.45 31.44
C ALA A 242 -22.83 -0.53 32.58
N PHE A 243 -22.18 -1.66 32.27
CA PHE A 243 -21.72 -2.62 33.26
C PHE A 243 -20.58 -2.07 34.12
N VAL A 244 -19.58 -1.42 33.52
CA VAL A 244 -18.45 -0.81 34.25
C VAL A 244 -18.94 0.30 35.19
N GLU A 245 -19.87 1.15 34.75
CA GLU A 245 -20.47 2.17 35.61
C GLU A 245 -21.26 1.58 36.79
N LYS A 246 -21.97 0.46 36.58
CA LYS A 246 -22.61 -0.29 37.68
C LYS A 246 -21.59 -0.85 38.67
N LEU A 247 -20.42 -1.29 38.20
CA LEU A 247 -19.35 -1.77 39.09
C LEU A 247 -18.75 -0.64 39.92
N LYS A 248 -18.55 0.55 39.34
CA LYS A 248 -18.10 1.75 40.07
C LYS A 248 -19.10 2.20 41.14
N GLY A 249 -20.40 2.12 40.82
CA GLY A 249 -21.49 2.54 41.71
C GLY A 249 -21.79 1.57 42.86
N ARG A 250 -21.16 0.39 42.93
CA ARG A 250 -21.35 -0.53 44.07
C ARG A 250 -20.67 0.06 45.31
N PRO A 251 -21.40 0.31 46.41
CA PRO A 251 -20.79 0.82 47.63
C PRO A 251 -19.81 -0.23 48.19
N THR A 252 -18.56 0.20 48.43
CA THR A 252 -17.58 -0.55 49.23
C THR A 252 -18.09 -0.66 50.67
N SER A 253 -18.87 -1.70 50.97
CA SER A 253 -19.39 -1.96 52.31
C SER A 253 -18.28 -2.45 53.25
N ARG A 254 -17.63 -1.52 53.98
CA ARG A 254 -17.37 -1.64 55.43
C ARG A 254 -16.81 -0.32 55.99
N LYS A 255 -17.71 0.62 56.25
CA LYS A 255 -17.55 1.58 57.35
C LYS A 255 -18.86 1.60 58.12
N LYS A 256 -18.98 0.69 59.10
CA LYS A 256 -20.03 0.76 60.12
C LYS A 256 -19.32 0.77 61.47
N GLY A 257 -19.43 1.90 62.16
CA GLY A 257 -18.98 2.03 63.53
C GLY A 257 -19.88 1.27 64.51
N GLY A 258 -19.40 1.22 65.76
CA GLY A 258 -20.20 0.89 66.95
C GLY A 258 -20.16 -0.58 67.33
N GLY A 259 -19.44 -0.87 68.41
CA GLY A 259 -19.28 -2.22 68.97
C GLY A 259 -20.58 -2.83 69.54
N GLY A 260 -20.50 -4.14 69.78
CA GLY A 260 -21.56 -4.91 70.43
C GLY A 260 -21.59 -6.33 69.89
N GLY A 261 -21.02 -7.25 70.69
CA GLY A 261 -20.83 -8.69 70.46
C GLY A 261 -21.91 -9.49 69.72
N GLY A 262 -21.46 -10.57 69.08
CA GLY A 262 -22.29 -11.71 68.71
C GLY A 262 -21.92 -12.32 67.35
N SER A 263 -21.10 -13.37 67.40
CA SER A 263 -20.82 -14.39 66.37
C SER A 263 -21.90 -14.61 65.30
N VAL A 264 -21.52 -14.73 64.02
CA VAL A 264 -21.43 -16.00 63.27
C VAL A 264 -20.51 -15.78 62.06
N ASP A 265 -19.69 -16.80 61.83
CA ASP A 265 -18.74 -17.09 60.75
C ASP A 265 -19.30 -16.90 59.33
N ASP A 266 -18.56 -16.15 58.50
CA ASP A 266 -18.39 -16.40 57.07
C ASP A 266 -17.22 -15.54 56.57
N GLY A 267 -16.09 -16.20 56.32
CA GLY A 267 -14.83 -15.60 55.90
C GLY A 267 -14.91 -15.02 54.49
N GLU A 268 -15.08 -13.70 54.42
CA GLU A 268 -14.84 -12.89 53.22
C GLU A 268 -14.07 -11.62 53.64
N GLU A 269 -12.74 -11.68 53.52
CA GLU A 269 -11.73 -10.60 53.49
C GLU A 269 -10.36 -11.29 53.57
N ALA A 270 -9.28 -10.88 52.90
CA ALA A 270 -9.06 -9.84 51.92
C ALA A 270 -7.77 -10.23 51.19
N ALA A 271 -7.77 -10.08 49.87
CA ALA A 271 -6.54 -9.88 49.14
C ALA A 271 -6.06 -8.46 49.44
N ALA A 272 -5.10 -8.34 50.34
CA ALA A 272 -4.26 -7.17 50.43
C ALA A 272 -2.87 -7.63 50.83
N ASP A 273 -1.90 -7.12 50.06
CA ASP A 273 -0.48 -7.04 50.36
C ASP A 273 0.43 -8.18 49.85
N ALA A 274 0.92 -7.98 48.63
CA ALA A 274 2.30 -8.25 48.26
C ALA A 274 2.68 -7.24 47.16
N GLY A 275 3.58 -6.32 47.50
CA GLY A 275 3.95 -5.18 46.69
C GLY A 275 4.57 -5.52 45.33
N CYS A 276 4.27 -4.67 44.35
CA CYS A 276 5.11 -4.28 43.23
C CYS A 276 4.61 -2.91 42.77
N GLU A 277 5.55 -1.98 42.56
CA GLU A 277 5.28 -0.70 41.91
C GLU A 277 4.90 -0.91 40.44
N ASP A 278 4.22 0.11 39.88
CA ASP A 278 3.91 0.39 38.47
C ASP A 278 2.51 0.01 37.94
N GLY A 279 1.69 1.03 37.65
CA GLY A 279 0.73 1.05 36.52
C GLY A 279 -0.49 0.11 36.50
N ALA A 280 -1.01 -0.41 37.61
CA ALA A 280 -2.20 -1.27 37.57
C ALA A 280 -3.43 -0.51 37.01
N ARG A 281 -3.96 -0.94 35.86
CA ARG A 281 -5.17 -0.34 35.24
C ARG A 281 -6.33 -0.32 36.24
N THR A 282 -7.04 0.80 36.30
CA THR A 282 -8.21 1.00 37.17
C THR A 282 -9.52 0.88 36.40
N LEU A 283 -10.66 0.77 37.10
CA LEU A 283 -11.99 0.79 36.46
C LEU A 283 -12.29 2.11 35.75
N ASP A 284 -11.67 3.22 36.17
CA ASP A 284 -11.78 4.51 35.50
C ASP A 284 -11.02 4.52 34.16
N ASP A 285 -9.86 3.86 34.10
CA ASP A 285 -9.13 3.67 32.85
C ASP A 285 -9.94 2.83 31.85
N VAL A 286 -10.55 1.73 32.32
CA VAL A 286 -11.41 0.88 31.48
C VAL A 286 -12.61 1.66 30.94
N ALA A 287 -13.27 2.45 31.79
CA ALA A 287 -14.40 3.28 31.37
C ALA A 287 -13.99 4.35 30.35
N SER A 288 -12.84 5.01 30.57
CA SER A 288 -12.30 6.03 29.66
C SER A 288 -11.97 5.42 28.29
N ARG A 289 -11.39 4.22 28.28
CA ARG A 289 -11.10 3.50 27.04
C ARG A 289 -12.36 3.03 26.32
N LEU A 290 -13.36 2.51 27.03
CA LEU A 290 -14.66 2.17 26.44
C LEU A 290 -15.35 3.39 25.84
N HIS A 291 -15.26 4.56 26.48
CA HIS A 291 -15.76 5.80 25.92
C HIS A 291 -15.06 6.15 24.60
N ALA A 292 -13.73 6.00 24.54
CA ALA A 292 -12.96 6.20 23.30
C ALA A 292 -13.38 5.21 22.20
N VAL A 293 -13.52 3.92 22.52
CA VAL A 293 -14.00 2.88 21.59
C VAL A 293 -15.39 3.21 21.06
N ARG A 294 -16.33 3.62 21.91
CA ARG A 294 -17.69 4.00 21.50
C ARG A 294 -17.67 5.18 20.53
N LYS A 295 -16.87 6.21 20.82
CA LYS A 295 -16.69 7.36 19.93
C LYS A 295 -16.09 6.93 18.59
N HIS A 296 -15.10 6.03 18.60
CA HIS A 296 -14.51 5.49 17.38
C HIS A 296 -15.54 4.69 16.56
N LEU A 297 -16.30 3.78 17.16
CA LEU A 297 -17.33 3.00 16.45
C LEU A 297 -18.43 3.89 15.84
N GLN A 298 -18.71 5.05 16.44
CA GLN A 298 -19.57 6.07 15.83
C GLN A 298 -18.92 6.71 14.61
N SER A 299 -17.61 6.99 14.64
CA SER A 299 -16.87 7.54 13.49
C SER A 299 -16.82 6.61 12.28
N LEU A 300 -16.98 5.29 12.46
CA LEU A 300 -17.09 4.34 11.35
C LEU A 300 -18.39 4.48 10.52
N ARG A 301 -19.35 5.25 11.01
CA ARG A 301 -20.58 5.60 10.27
C ARG A 301 -20.38 6.81 9.36
N ASP A 302 -19.23 7.46 9.43
CA ASP A 302 -18.91 8.59 8.57
C ASP A 302 -18.90 8.18 7.09
N ASP A 303 -19.47 9.02 6.23
CA ASP A 303 -19.64 8.72 4.80
C ASP A 303 -18.31 8.41 4.10
N ALA A 304 -17.21 9.09 4.49
CA ALA A 304 -15.90 8.85 3.89
C ALA A 304 -15.35 7.46 4.24
N ILE A 305 -15.58 7.00 5.48
CA ILE A 305 -15.16 5.67 5.94
C ILE A 305 -16.05 4.59 5.33
N ALA A 306 -17.36 4.86 5.24
CA ALA A 306 -18.32 3.96 4.61
C ALA A 306 -17.99 3.77 3.12
N ALA A 307 -17.63 4.84 2.39
CA ALA A 307 -17.22 4.77 1.00
C ALA A 307 -16.00 3.85 0.80
N LEU A 308 -14.96 3.99 1.63
CA LEU A 308 -13.77 3.13 1.58
C LEU A 308 -14.11 1.66 1.85
N ARG A 309 -14.99 1.40 2.82
CA ARG A 309 -15.38 0.03 3.20
C ARG A 309 -16.20 -0.68 2.12
N HIS A 310 -17.02 0.06 1.38
CA HIS A 310 -17.89 -0.48 0.34
C HIS A 310 -17.30 -0.37 -1.07
N SER A 311 -16.04 0.04 -1.18
CA SER A 311 -15.34 0.13 -2.45
C SER A 311 -15.04 -1.24 -3.05
N GLU A 312 -15.06 -1.32 -4.39
CA GLU A 312 -14.65 -2.52 -5.13
C GLU A 312 -13.14 -2.78 -4.99
N GLN A 313 -12.36 -1.71 -4.83
CA GLN A 313 -10.90 -1.79 -4.72
C GLN A 313 -10.49 -2.39 -3.37
N GLU A 314 -9.71 -3.48 -3.40
CA GLU A 314 -9.22 -4.16 -2.20
C GLU A 314 -8.38 -3.25 -1.31
N GLN A 315 -7.55 -2.40 -1.92
CA GLN A 315 -6.71 -1.44 -1.20
C GLN A 315 -7.53 -0.38 -0.45
N GLU A 316 -8.67 0.05 -0.98
CA GLU A 316 -9.57 0.98 -0.28
C GLU A 316 -10.24 0.32 0.93
N ARG A 317 -10.67 -0.93 0.77
CA ARG A 317 -11.19 -1.74 1.88
C ARG A 317 -10.13 -1.97 2.95
N ALA A 318 -8.87 -2.13 2.57
CA ALA A 318 -7.74 -2.24 3.49
C ALA A 318 -7.54 -0.96 4.32
N TYR A 319 -7.72 0.24 3.74
CA TYR A 319 -7.69 1.49 4.52
C TYR A 319 -8.83 1.60 5.51
N ALA A 320 -10.04 1.21 5.13
CA ALA A 320 -11.18 1.20 6.04
C ALA A 320 -10.92 0.25 7.23
N ARG A 321 -10.36 -0.93 6.96
CA ARG A 321 -9.94 -1.90 7.99
C ARG A 321 -8.84 -1.33 8.89
N ALA A 322 -7.82 -0.69 8.33
CA ALA A 322 -6.74 -0.05 9.08
C ALA A 322 -7.26 1.08 9.97
N PHE A 323 -8.24 1.85 9.49
CA PHE A 323 -8.91 2.88 10.29
C PHE A 323 -9.68 2.30 11.47
N ASP A 324 -10.40 1.20 11.26
CA ASP A 324 -11.15 0.49 12.31
C ASP A 324 -10.20 -0.05 13.41
N LEU A 325 -9.08 -0.64 13.00
CA LEU A 325 -8.04 -1.12 13.92
C LEU A 325 -7.32 0.00 14.66
N ALA A 326 -7.19 1.19 14.05
CA ALA A 326 -6.55 2.34 14.67
C ALA A 326 -7.33 2.86 15.89
N CYS A 327 -8.63 2.54 16.02
CA CYS A 327 -9.48 2.96 17.14
C CYS A 327 -9.42 4.49 17.41
N SER A 328 -9.30 5.30 16.35
CA SER A 328 -9.11 6.75 16.40
C SER A 328 -7.90 7.23 17.21
N GLU A 329 -6.87 6.39 17.39
CA GLU A 329 -5.60 6.82 17.97
C GLU A 329 -4.88 7.79 17.02
N GLU A 330 -4.48 8.95 17.52
CA GLU A 330 -3.97 10.04 16.69
C GLU A 330 -2.74 9.65 15.87
N LYS A 331 -1.79 8.90 16.45
CA LYS A 331 -0.56 8.49 15.76
C LYS A 331 -0.84 7.55 14.59
N THR A 332 -1.67 6.54 14.80
CA THR A 332 -1.99 5.52 13.78
C THR A 332 -2.89 6.09 12.69
N VAL A 333 -3.83 6.98 13.03
CA VAL A 333 -4.65 7.70 12.06
C VAL A 333 -3.80 8.64 11.20
N LEU A 334 -2.82 9.34 11.79
CA LEU A 334 -1.90 10.19 11.03
C LEU A 334 -0.98 9.35 10.10
N GLN A 335 -0.58 8.14 10.52
CA GLN A 335 0.14 7.19 9.67
C GLN A 335 -0.74 6.70 8.51
N LEU A 336 -2.02 6.40 8.77
CA LEU A 336 -2.96 6.03 7.71
C LEU A 336 -3.18 7.19 6.72
N ALA A 337 -3.30 8.43 7.21
CA ALA A 337 -3.41 9.61 6.37
C ALA A 337 -2.15 9.83 5.51
N LEU A 338 -0.96 9.60 6.06
CA LEU A 338 0.30 9.59 5.31
C LEU A 338 0.27 8.52 4.21
N ARG A 339 -0.16 7.30 4.52
CA ARG A 339 -0.25 6.22 3.54
C ARG A 339 -1.22 6.54 2.41
N LEU A 340 -2.42 7.05 2.74
CA LEU A 340 -3.40 7.51 1.76
C LEU A 340 -2.83 8.60 0.84
N ALA A 341 -2.06 9.54 1.40
CA ALA A 341 -1.42 10.61 0.64
C ALA A 341 -0.33 10.08 -0.31
N LEU A 342 0.57 9.21 0.18
CA LEU A 342 1.59 8.56 -0.65
C LEU A 342 0.98 7.70 -1.76
N ASP A 343 -0.17 7.11 -1.48
CA ASP A 343 -0.90 6.30 -2.46
C ASP A 343 -1.68 7.14 -3.48
N GLY A 344 -1.65 8.47 -3.40
CA GLY A 344 -2.31 9.38 -4.35
C GLY A 344 -3.82 9.37 -4.23
N ARG A 345 -4.37 9.20 -3.01
CA ARG A 345 -5.82 9.23 -2.78
C ARG A 345 -6.36 10.66 -2.79
N PRO A 346 -7.60 10.91 -3.25
CA PRO A 346 -8.19 12.24 -3.30
C PRO A 346 -8.13 12.98 -1.95
N LEU A 347 -7.80 14.28 -1.94
CA LEU A 347 -7.73 15.07 -0.69
C LEU A 347 -9.00 15.01 0.16
N PRO A 348 -10.23 14.99 -0.42
CA PRO A 348 -11.45 14.82 0.38
C PRO A 348 -11.50 13.49 1.13
N CYS A 349 -10.92 12.42 0.57
CA CYS A 349 -10.80 11.12 1.23
C CYS A 349 -9.84 11.20 2.44
N VAL A 350 -8.65 11.79 2.25
CA VAL A 350 -7.67 12.00 3.33
C VAL A 350 -8.28 12.87 4.44
N HIS A 351 -8.98 13.94 4.04
CA HIS A 351 -9.69 14.82 4.96
C HIS A 351 -10.80 14.09 5.72
N GLY A 352 -11.61 13.27 5.04
CA GLY A 352 -12.69 12.48 5.65
C GLY A 352 -12.19 11.54 6.75
N VAL A 353 -11.08 10.83 6.50
CA VAL A 353 -10.44 9.94 7.49
C VAL A 353 -9.96 10.72 8.72
N LEU A 354 -9.25 11.83 8.50
CA LEU A 354 -8.76 12.69 9.60
C LEU A 354 -9.91 13.32 10.38
N ARG A 355 -10.96 13.76 9.69
CA ARG A 355 -12.16 14.37 10.27
C ARG A 355 -12.93 13.38 11.13
N ALA A 356 -13.12 12.15 10.65
CA ALA A 356 -13.88 11.12 11.35
C ALA A 356 -13.26 10.79 12.72
N ALA A 357 -11.94 10.63 12.80
CA ALA A 357 -11.27 10.29 14.06
C ALA A 357 -10.93 11.51 14.94
N LEU A 358 -10.43 12.58 14.34
CA LEU A 358 -9.76 13.66 15.08
C LEU A 358 -10.52 15.00 15.01
N GLY A 359 -11.64 15.06 14.29
CA GLY A 359 -12.46 16.25 14.10
C GLY A 359 -11.98 17.19 13.00
N GLU A 360 -12.74 18.26 12.79
CA GLU A 360 -12.54 19.24 11.71
C GLU A 360 -11.32 20.15 11.95
N ARG A 361 -10.17 19.78 11.36
CA ARG A 361 -8.99 20.65 11.28
C ARG A 361 -8.33 20.53 9.91
N ARG A 362 -8.44 21.58 9.10
CA ARG A 362 -7.87 21.61 7.74
C ARG A 362 -6.35 21.50 7.72
N ASP A 363 -5.67 22.07 8.72
CA ASP A 363 -4.20 22.02 8.83
C ASP A 363 -3.67 20.59 8.82
N ARG A 364 -4.41 19.60 9.36
CA ARG A 364 -3.97 18.21 9.40
C ARG A 364 -3.85 17.58 8.02
N VAL A 365 -4.68 17.99 7.06
CA VAL A 365 -4.58 17.50 5.67
C VAL A 365 -3.31 18.05 5.06
N ARG A 366 -3.07 19.36 5.19
CA ARG A 366 -1.84 20.00 4.74
C ARG A 366 -0.60 19.34 5.35
N ASP A 367 -0.63 19.06 6.65
CA ASP A 367 0.49 18.41 7.34
C ASP A 367 0.70 16.97 6.87
N ALA A 368 -0.36 16.21 6.57
CA ALA A 368 -0.26 14.86 6.03
C ALA A 368 0.35 14.86 4.62
N ILE A 369 -0.09 15.77 3.73
CA ILE A 369 0.50 15.91 2.39
C ILE A 369 1.94 16.40 2.48
N HIS A 370 2.24 17.36 3.36
CA HIS A 370 3.61 17.85 3.57
C HIS A 370 4.54 16.71 4.04
N ARG A 371 4.10 15.87 4.99
CA ARG A 371 4.86 14.69 5.41
C ARG A 371 5.05 13.69 4.28
N ALA A 372 4.04 13.49 3.43
CA ALA A 372 4.15 12.62 2.26
C ALA A 372 5.21 13.13 1.28
N VAL A 373 5.19 14.43 0.97
CA VAL A 373 6.20 15.09 0.12
C VAL A 373 7.60 14.97 0.73
N LEU A 374 7.76 15.21 2.04
CA LEU A 374 9.04 15.04 2.72
C LEU A 374 9.51 13.58 2.70
N THR A 375 8.60 12.61 2.83
CA THR A 375 8.93 11.18 2.72
C THR A 375 9.45 10.85 1.32
N ILE A 376 8.81 11.38 0.27
CA ILE A 376 9.28 11.23 -1.11
C ILE A 376 10.65 11.87 -1.32
N VAL A 377 10.86 13.10 -0.83
CA VAL A 377 12.16 13.79 -0.89
C VAL A 377 13.25 12.97 -0.20
N ASN A 378 12.97 12.43 0.99
CA ASN A 378 13.90 11.57 1.71
C ASN A 378 14.19 10.27 0.95
N ALA A 379 13.21 9.69 0.26
CA ALA A 379 13.42 8.51 -0.58
C ALA A 379 14.21 8.82 -1.86
N LEU A 380 14.02 10.00 -2.48
CA LEU A 380 14.85 10.49 -3.58
C LEU A 380 16.32 10.74 -3.17
N GLN A 381 16.55 10.98 -1.88
CA GLN A 381 17.88 11.04 -1.26
C GLN A 381 18.37 9.67 -0.77
N GLU A 382 17.70 8.57 -1.17
CA GLU A 382 18.07 7.19 -0.85
C GLU A 382 18.08 6.86 0.65
N ARG A 383 17.23 7.53 1.46
CA ARG A 383 17.10 7.20 2.89
C ARG A 383 16.27 5.93 3.10
N PRO A 384 16.78 4.91 3.81
CA PRO A 384 16.16 3.58 3.89
C PRO A 384 14.76 3.60 4.50
N GLU A 385 14.56 4.30 5.62
CA GLU A 385 13.26 4.42 6.30
C GLU A 385 12.16 4.98 5.38
N ALA A 386 12.52 5.90 4.49
CA ALA A 386 11.56 6.53 3.58
C ALA A 386 11.23 5.63 2.37
N VAL A 387 12.21 4.85 1.90
CA VAL A 387 12.01 3.84 0.85
C VAL A 387 11.08 2.73 1.34
N GLU A 388 11.26 2.25 2.57
CA GLU A 388 10.37 1.25 3.19
C GLU A 388 8.91 1.73 3.27
N LEU A 389 8.68 3.01 3.59
CA LEU A 389 7.35 3.61 3.66
C LEU A 389 6.61 3.66 2.31
N LEU A 390 7.35 3.84 1.21
CA LEU A 390 6.81 3.82 -0.15
C LEU A 390 6.47 2.39 -0.60
N GLY A 391 7.24 1.40 -0.13
CA GLY A 391 7.09 0.01 -0.53
C GLY A 391 7.50 -0.19 -1.98
N GLU A 392 6.60 -0.70 -2.81
CA GLU A 392 6.89 -0.98 -4.23
C GLU A 392 6.80 0.24 -5.15
N LYS A 393 6.22 1.36 -4.68
CA LYS A 393 6.03 2.56 -5.51
C LYS A 393 7.33 3.35 -5.66
N ALA A 394 7.64 3.77 -6.89
CA ALA A 394 8.77 4.65 -7.12
C ALA A 394 8.49 6.05 -6.52
N PRO A 395 9.51 6.75 -5.97
CA PRO A 395 9.29 8.06 -5.35
C PRO A 395 8.70 9.11 -6.31
N LEU A 396 9.10 9.10 -7.59
CA LEU A 396 8.58 10.02 -8.60
C LEU A 396 7.13 9.72 -8.98
N GLU A 397 6.74 8.45 -9.08
CA GLU A 397 5.35 8.03 -9.32
C GLU A 397 4.43 8.46 -8.15
N ALA A 398 4.91 8.32 -6.91
CA ALA A 398 4.17 8.79 -5.74
C ALA A 398 4.00 10.32 -5.76
N LEU A 399 5.02 11.06 -6.22
CA LEU A 399 4.93 12.51 -6.36
C LEU A 399 3.92 12.92 -7.44
N GLU A 400 3.94 12.27 -8.60
CA GLU A 400 2.97 12.49 -9.68
C GLU A 400 1.54 12.29 -9.19
N GLY A 401 1.31 11.23 -8.40
CA GLY A 401 0.02 10.98 -7.75
C GLY A 401 -0.45 12.13 -6.85
N ILE A 402 0.42 12.62 -5.96
CA ILE A 402 0.12 13.76 -5.08
C ILE A 402 -0.16 15.03 -5.90
N VAL A 403 0.68 15.32 -6.88
CA VAL A 403 0.57 16.50 -7.74
C VAL A 403 -0.74 16.48 -8.54
N SER A 404 -1.11 15.33 -9.10
CA SER A 404 -2.37 15.13 -9.81
C SER A 404 -3.58 15.37 -8.90
N VAL A 405 -3.55 14.82 -7.67
CA VAL A 405 -4.63 14.99 -6.71
C VAL A 405 -4.78 16.44 -6.25
N VAL A 406 -3.68 17.16 -6.01
CA VAL A 406 -3.73 18.58 -5.63
C VAL A 406 -4.27 19.44 -6.77
N ARG A 407 -3.89 19.14 -8.02
CA ARG A 407 -4.42 19.81 -9.21
C ARG A 407 -5.93 19.63 -9.36
N SER A 408 -6.40 18.38 -9.37
CA SER A 408 -7.83 18.06 -9.49
C SER A 408 -8.64 18.72 -8.38
N HIS A 409 -8.17 18.68 -7.14
CA HIS A 409 -8.85 19.34 -6.02
C HIS A 409 -8.89 20.87 -6.17
N SER A 410 -7.86 21.48 -6.76
CA SER A 410 -7.84 22.92 -7.03
C SER A 410 -8.79 23.30 -8.18
N GLU A 411 -8.90 22.46 -9.20
CA GLU A 411 -9.84 22.63 -10.32
C GLU A 411 -11.30 22.53 -9.83
N ASP A 412 -11.56 21.66 -8.86
CA ASP A 412 -12.85 21.54 -8.16
C ASP A 412 -13.14 22.69 -7.17
N GLY A 413 -12.26 23.70 -7.09
CA GLY A 413 -12.41 24.88 -6.24
C GLY A 413 -12.06 24.68 -4.76
N GLY A 414 -11.43 23.55 -4.42
CA GLY A 414 -11.02 23.23 -3.06
C GLY A 414 -9.76 23.98 -2.60
N LYS A 415 -9.65 24.24 -1.29
CA LYS A 415 -8.57 25.07 -0.69
C LYS A 415 -7.80 24.37 0.44
N LEU A 416 -7.64 23.05 0.38
CA LEU A 416 -6.95 22.27 1.41
C LEU A 416 -5.43 22.36 1.27
N VAL A 417 -4.92 22.20 0.05
CA VAL A 417 -3.51 22.31 -0.33
C VAL A 417 -3.46 22.99 -1.70
N SER A 418 -2.55 23.96 -1.88
CA SER A 418 -2.34 24.66 -3.16
C SER A 418 -1.06 24.21 -3.87
N ALA A 419 -0.93 24.61 -5.14
CA ALA A 419 0.32 24.45 -5.90
C ALA A 419 1.49 25.16 -5.20
N ASP A 420 1.27 26.36 -4.64
CA ASP A 420 2.29 27.12 -3.90
C ASP A 420 2.81 26.35 -2.68
N ASN A 421 1.94 25.58 -2.00
CA ASN A 421 2.37 24.73 -0.91
C ASN A 421 3.37 23.68 -1.38
N LEU A 422 3.04 22.94 -2.45
CA LEU A 422 3.93 21.91 -3.01
C LEU A 422 5.27 22.51 -3.48
N LEU A 423 5.22 23.64 -4.18
CA LEU A 423 6.41 24.37 -4.64
C LEU A 423 7.30 24.74 -3.45
N SER A 424 6.72 25.32 -2.39
CA SER A 424 7.47 25.72 -1.19
C SER A 424 8.13 24.53 -0.46
N TRP A 425 7.52 23.35 -0.47
CA TRP A 425 8.05 22.16 0.21
C TRP A 425 9.14 21.45 -0.60
N LEU A 426 9.05 21.50 -1.93
CA LEU A 426 10.02 20.89 -2.84
C LEU A 426 11.22 21.80 -3.14
N ARG A 427 11.06 23.12 -2.98
CA ARG A 427 12.12 24.12 -3.25
C ARG A 427 13.46 23.79 -2.59
N PRO A 428 13.54 23.46 -1.27
CA PRO A 428 14.82 23.14 -0.63
C PRO A 428 15.53 21.94 -1.26
N PHE A 429 14.78 20.97 -1.78
CA PHE A 429 15.36 19.82 -2.49
C PHE A 429 15.86 20.21 -3.88
N CYS A 430 15.11 21.03 -4.61
CA CYS A 430 15.47 21.43 -5.97
C CYS A 430 16.69 22.35 -6.00
N THR A 431 16.84 23.24 -5.01
CA THR A 431 17.94 24.22 -4.95
C THR A 431 19.24 23.69 -4.34
N ASP A 432 19.22 22.49 -3.74
CA ASP A 432 20.40 21.91 -3.11
C ASP A 432 21.39 21.40 -4.16
N ALA A 433 22.50 22.12 -4.31
CA ALA A 433 23.57 21.79 -5.24
C ALA A 433 24.33 20.51 -4.86
N ALA A 434 24.25 20.04 -3.61
CA ALA A 434 24.89 18.80 -3.18
C ALA A 434 24.15 17.54 -3.68
N LEU A 435 22.89 17.68 -4.12
CA LEU A 435 22.06 16.56 -4.54
C LEU A 435 22.17 16.27 -6.05
N PRO A 436 21.92 15.02 -6.49
CA PRO A 436 21.94 14.66 -7.91
C PRO A 436 20.99 15.53 -8.74
N VAL A 437 21.40 15.91 -9.95
CA VAL A 437 20.62 16.80 -10.84
C VAL A 437 19.38 16.08 -11.40
N ARG A 438 19.51 14.81 -11.77
CA ARG A 438 18.45 14.06 -12.47
C ARG A 438 17.13 13.97 -11.68
N PRO A 439 17.11 13.61 -10.38
CA PRO A 439 15.88 13.65 -9.56
C PRO A 439 15.28 15.05 -9.46
N ARG A 440 16.11 16.09 -9.32
CA ARG A 440 15.65 17.48 -9.19
C ARG A 440 14.98 17.99 -10.46
N VAL A 441 15.55 17.66 -11.62
CA VAL A 441 14.92 17.92 -12.92
C VAL A 441 13.58 17.19 -13.04
N ALA A 442 13.52 15.91 -12.69
CA ALA A 442 12.29 15.12 -12.78
C ALA A 442 11.17 15.72 -11.90
N VAL A 443 11.49 16.12 -10.66
CA VAL A 443 10.53 16.81 -9.77
C VAL A 443 9.99 18.09 -10.39
N LEU A 444 10.87 18.96 -10.90
CA LEU A 444 10.47 20.22 -11.53
C LEU A 444 9.64 19.99 -12.81
N GLN A 445 9.93 18.93 -13.58
CA GLN A 445 9.15 18.54 -14.75
C GLN A 445 7.73 18.09 -14.40
N ILE A 446 7.58 17.27 -13.36
CA ILE A 446 6.27 16.84 -12.85
C ILE A 446 5.43 18.06 -12.45
N LEU A 447 6.06 19.05 -11.78
CA LEU A 447 5.40 20.28 -11.39
C LEU A 447 5.02 21.16 -12.60
N GLU A 448 5.91 21.30 -13.59
CA GLU A 448 5.65 22.08 -14.82
C GLU A 448 4.46 21.54 -15.62
N GLN A 449 4.31 20.22 -15.68
CA GLN A 449 3.19 19.56 -16.38
C GLN A 449 1.85 19.73 -15.64
N ALA A 450 1.88 20.07 -14.35
CA ALA A 450 0.70 20.13 -13.51
C ALA A 450 0.28 21.57 -13.15
N PHE A 451 1.24 22.45 -12.99
CA PHE A 451 1.06 23.81 -12.49
C PHE A 451 1.89 24.80 -13.30
N ARG A 452 1.49 26.07 -13.25
CA ARG A 452 2.37 27.16 -13.68
C ARG A 452 3.44 27.32 -12.62
N LEU A 453 4.70 27.07 -12.99
CA LEU A 453 5.84 27.31 -12.11
C LEU A 453 5.97 28.81 -11.81
N GLY A 454 6.41 29.14 -10.60
CA GLY A 454 6.87 30.50 -10.29
C GLY A 454 8.19 30.81 -10.99
N ASP A 455 8.59 32.08 -10.96
CA ASP A 455 9.80 32.56 -11.63
C ASP A 455 11.05 31.80 -11.15
N GLU A 456 11.21 31.60 -9.83
CA GLU A 456 12.37 30.91 -9.24
C GLU A 456 12.48 29.44 -9.71
N GLU A 457 11.40 28.67 -9.62
CA GLU A 457 11.38 27.26 -10.04
C GLU A 457 11.52 27.12 -11.57
N GLY A 458 10.95 28.06 -12.32
CA GLY A 458 11.08 28.15 -13.77
C GLY A 458 12.53 28.39 -14.20
N HIS A 459 13.22 29.35 -13.58
CA HIS A 459 14.64 29.62 -13.84
C HIS A 459 15.52 28.41 -13.50
N LEU A 460 15.23 27.74 -12.38
CA LEU A 460 15.97 26.56 -11.95
C LEU A 460 15.81 25.38 -12.92
N LEU A 461 14.60 25.12 -13.39
CA LEU A 461 14.33 24.08 -14.39
C LEU A 461 15.01 24.41 -15.72
N ALA A 462 14.91 25.67 -16.16
CA ALA A 462 15.57 26.14 -17.38
C ALA A 462 17.09 25.96 -17.28
N PHE A 463 17.70 26.31 -16.16
CA PHE A 463 19.13 26.13 -15.92
C PHE A 463 19.54 24.66 -16.01
N TYR A 464 18.88 23.74 -15.28
CA TYR A 464 19.30 22.33 -15.31
C TYR A 464 19.10 21.66 -16.66
N ARG A 465 18.03 21.99 -17.38
CA ARG A 465 17.84 21.50 -18.77
C ARG A 465 18.93 22.04 -19.69
N THR A 466 19.25 23.33 -19.58
CA THR A 466 20.33 23.97 -20.35
C THR A 466 21.67 23.32 -20.07
N GLN A 467 21.99 23.09 -18.79
CA GLN A 467 23.21 22.44 -18.36
C GLN A 467 23.32 21.02 -18.91
N ALA A 468 22.22 20.26 -18.93
CA ALA A 468 22.21 18.91 -19.49
C ALA A 468 22.52 18.91 -20.99
N VAL A 469 21.92 19.82 -21.76
CA VAL A 469 22.20 19.98 -23.20
C VAL A 469 23.64 20.42 -23.44
N LEU A 470 24.15 21.38 -22.65
CA LEU A 470 25.53 21.86 -22.76
C LEU A 470 26.55 20.78 -22.40
N THR A 471 26.29 19.96 -21.40
CA THR A 471 27.22 18.89 -21.01
C THR A 471 27.41 17.87 -22.14
N ASP A 472 26.36 17.62 -22.93
CA ASP A 472 26.37 16.65 -24.03
C ASP A 472 27.04 17.22 -25.30
N ALA A 473 26.70 18.46 -25.69
CA ALA A 473 27.14 19.06 -26.95
C ALA A 473 28.31 20.05 -26.84
N TRP A 474 28.48 20.70 -25.68
CA TRP A 474 29.54 21.69 -25.40
C TRP A 474 30.18 21.47 -24.02
N PRO A 475 30.86 20.33 -23.78
CA PRO A 475 31.37 19.95 -22.46
C PRO A 475 32.39 20.95 -21.85
N HIS A 476 32.96 21.84 -22.67
CA HIS A 476 33.88 22.88 -22.24
C HIS A 476 33.21 24.20 -21.83
N ARG A 477 31.91 24.39 -22.10
CA ARG A 477 31.18 25.60 -21.74
C ARG A 477 30.54 25.45 -20.36
N THR A 478 31.03 26.23 -19.40
CA THR A 478 30.42 26.35 -18.08
C THR A 478 29.21 27.28 -18.16
N LEU A 479 28.13 26.95 -17.46
CA LEU A 479 26.89 27.73 -17.41
C LEU A 479 26.73 28.40 -16.05
N ASP A 480 26.45 29.71 -16.05
CA ASP A 480 26.00 30.44 -14.87
C ASP A 480 24.47 30.58 -14.86
N MET A 481 23.87 30.57 -13.67
CA MET A 481 22.43 30.76 -13.48
C MET A 481 21.95 32.07 -14.11
N ALA A 482 22.74 33.14 -13.97
CA ALA A 482 22.42 34.45 -14.50
C ALA A 482 22.27 34.48 -16.04
N GLU A 483 22.84 33.52 -16.75
CA GLU A 483 22.72 33.41 -18.22
C GLU A 483 21.38 32.82 -18.67
N VAL A 484 20.61 32.21 -17.76
CA VAL A 484 19.34 31.52 -18.10
C VAL A 484 18.13 32.13 -17.38
N CYS A 485 18.37 32.96 -16.36
CA CYS A 485 17.32 33.59 -15.55
C CYS A 485 16.38 34.50 -16.37
N ASP A 486 16.88 35.24 -17.36
CA ASP A 486 16.06 36.16 -18.15
C ASP A 486 15.98 35.75 -19.64
N GLU A 487 15.06 36.36 -20.38
CA GLU A 487 14.93 36.13 -21.83
C GLU A 487 16.19 36.61 -22.58
N GLU A 488 16.75 37.76 -22.19
CA GLU A 488 17.94 38.33 -22.82
C GLU A 488 19.20 37.47 -22.62
N GLY A 489 19.40 36.91 -21.42
CA GLY A 489 20.49 35.96 -21.16
C GLY A 489 20.37 34.70 -22.02
N ARG A 490 19.17 34.11 -22.08
CA ARG A 490 18.90 32.92 -22.91
C ARG A 490 19.18 33.19 -24.39
N LEU A 491 18.77 34.34 -24.90
CA LEU A 491 19.06 34.77 -26.27
C LEU A 491 20.56 34.93 -26.52
N ARG A 492 21.28 35.63 -25.63
CA ARG A 492 22.74 35.80 -25.74
C ARG A 492 23.47 34.46 -25.73
N LEU A 493 23.08 33.54 -24.86
CA LEU A 493 23.66 32.19 -24.81
C LEU A 493 23.36 31.42 -26.09
N PHE A 494 22.13 31.49 -26.60
CA PHE A 494 21.77 30.85 -27.88
C PHE A 494 22.59 31.40 -29.04
N GLU A 495 22.74 32.72 -29.15
CA GLU A 495 23.53 33.38 -30.19
C GLU A 495 25.02 33.02 -30.10
N GLU A 496 25.57 32.96 -28.87
CA GLU A 496 26.94 32.51 -28.64
C GLU A 496 27.17 31.08 -29.18
N LEU A 497 26.28 30.14 -28.82
CA LEU A 497 26.39 28.73 -29.23
C LEU A 497 26.14 28.55 -30.73
N LEU A 498 25.20 29.32 -31.29
CA LEU A 498 24.91 29.34 -32.72
C LEU A 498 26.12 29.88 -33.50
N GLY A 499 26.73 30.97 -33.03
CA GLY A 499 27.89 31.59 -33.67
C GLY A 499 29.17 30.77 -33.54
N ALA A 500 29.35 30.03 -32.45
CA ALA A 500 30.52 29.18 -32.23
C ALA A 500 30.52 27.92 -33.09
N SER A 501 29.34 27.41 -33.50
CA SER A 501 29.26 26.08 -34.12
C SER A 501 27.92 25.76 -34.79
N VAL A 502 27.75 26.11 -36.07
CA VAL A 502 26.68 25.55 -36.92
C VAL A 502 27.23 24.33 -37.66
N THR A 503 27.13 23.16 -37.03
CA THR A 503 27.38 21.88 -37.71
C THR A 503 26.12 21.02 -37.65
N PRO A 504 25.81 20.22 -38.69
CA PRO A 504 24.65 19.33 -38.70
C PRO A 504 24.40 18.53 -37.40
N PRO A 505 25.41 17.94 -36.73
CA PRO A 505 25.19 17.19 -35.49
C PRO A 505 24.79 18.05 -34.27
N LEU A 506 25.07 19.35 -34.29
CA LEU A 506 24.75 20.27 -33.18
C LEU A 506 23.37 20.93 -33.34
N VAL A 507 22.77 20.89 -34.53
CA VAL A 507 21.43 21.46 -34.78
C VAL A 507 20.37 20.86 -33.87
N PRO A 508 20.28 19.53 -33.65
CA PRO A 508 19.31 18.95 -32.71
C PRO A 508 19.49 19.45 -31.27
N HIS A 509 20.72 19.70 -30.84
CA HIS A 509 21.01 20.21 -29.50
C HIS A 509 20.55 21.67 -29.32
N LEU A 510 20.69 22.50 -30.36
CA LEU A 510 20.14 23.86 -30.37
C LEU A 510 18.60 23.86 -30.34
N VAL A 511 17.96 22.90 -31.03
CA VAL A 511 16.49 22.71 -30.96
C VAL A 511 16.07 22.31 -29.55
N LEU A 512 16.75 21.34 -28.94
CA LEU A 512 16.49 20.91 -27.56
C LEU A 512 16.67 22.06 -26.56
N LEU A 513 17.67 22.92 -26.78
CA LEU A 513 17.92 24.10 -25.94
C LEU A 513 16.75 25.10 -26.00
N LEU A 514 16.28 25.45 -27.20
CA LEU A 514 15.13 26.34 -27.36
C LEU A 514 13.85 25.72 -26.78
N GLN A 515 13.66 24.40 -26.91
CA GLN A 515 12.53 23.69 -26.33
C GLN A 515 12.58 23.61 -24.80
N ALA A 516 13.78 23.56 -24.21
CA ALA A 516 14.00 23.51 -22.77
C ALA A 516 13.53 24.77 -22.04
N TRP A 517 13.50 25.90 -22.74
CA TRP A 517 13.15 27.21 -22.20
C TRP A 517 11.64 27.53 -22.31
N PRO A 518 11.13 28.51 -21.55
CA PRO A 518 9.84 29.13 -21.84
C PRO A 518 9.82 29.77 -23.25
N PRO A 519 8.66 29.75 -23.96
CA PRO A 519 8.52 30.44 -25.25
C PRO A 519 8.92 31.91 -25.10
N MET A 520 9.81 32.37 -25.97
CA MET A 520 10.32 33.75 -25.92
C MET A 520 9.30 34.71 -26.51
N SER A 521 9.15 35.88 -25.88
CA SER A 521 8.24 36.95 -26.33
C SER A 521 8.52 37.34 -27.78
N ASN A 522 9.79 37.32 -28.17
CA ASN A 522 10.24 37.69 -29.51
C ASN A 522 9.82 36.71 -30.62
N THR A 523 9.35 35.50 -30.30
CA THR A 523 8.77 34.57 -31.30
C THR A 523 7.43 35.06 -31.87
N THR A 524 6.79 36.04 -31.21
CA THR A 524 5.57 36.68 -31.69
C THR A 524 5.82 37.84 -32.65
N LEU A 525 7.05 38.35 -32.70
CA LEU A 525 7.46 39.43 -33.59
C LEU A 525 7.93 38.84 -34.92
N ALA A 526 7.36 39.32 -36.02
CA ALA A 526 7.68 38.88 -37.39
C ALA A 526 9.07 39.36 -37.89
N SER A 527 9.99 39.67 -36.98
CA SER A 527 11.32 40.18 -37.30
C SER A 527 12.32 39.03 -37.37
N ARG A 528 13.08 39.00 -38.48
CA ARG A 528 14.18 38.05 -38.72
C ARG A 528 15.23 38.09 -37.59
N ASP A 529 15.42 39.27 -36.99
CA ASP A 529 16.43 39.53 -35.96
C ASP A 529 15.97 39.21 -34.52
N ALA A 530 14.68 38.91 -34.34
CA ALA A 530 14.10 38.74 -33.00
C ALA A 530 13.79 37.27 -32.67
N CYS A 531 13.46 36.45 -33.67
CA CYS A 531 13.01 35.08 -33.44
C CYS A 531 14.18 34.06 -33.49
N PRO A 532 14.47 33.34 -32.37
CA PRO A 532 15.57 32.36 -32.33
C PRO A 532 15.42 31.23 -33.35
N TRP A 533 14.17 30.83 -33.63
CA TRP A 533 13.87 29.79 -34.62
C TRP A 533 14.22 30.25 -36.05
N LEU A 534 14.01 31.54 -36.37
CA LEU A 534 14.42 32.13 -37.65
C LEU A 534 15.94 32.25 -37.74
N HIS A 535 16.62 32.64 -36.65
CA HIS A 535 18.08 32.64 -36.58
C HIS A 535 18.66 31.24 -36.81
N LEU A 536 18.09 30.22 -36.17
CA LEU A 536 18.51 28.83 -36.38
C LEU A 536 18.34 28.41 -37.85
N ALA A 537 17.17 28.66 -38.44
CA ALA A 537 16.90 28.31 -39.82
C ALA A 537 17.84 29.04 -40.80
N ALA A 538 18.04 30.35 -40.61
CA ALA A 538 18.96 31.14 -41.42
C ALA A 538 20.41 30.66 -41.31
N ALA A 539 20.85 30.29 -40.10
CA ALA A 539 22.18 29.76 -39.84
C ALA A 539 22.38 28.39 -40.50
N VAL A 540 21.41 27.47 -40.37
CA VAL A 540 21.44 26.13 -41.00
C VAL A 540 21.51 26.24 -42.52
N LEU A 541 20.71 27.13 -43.13
CA LEU A 541 20.77 27.37 -44.58
C LEU A 541 22.10 28.01 -45.01
N SER A 542 22.66 28.92 -44.19
CA SER A 542 23.90 29.61 -44.52
C SER A 542 25.15 28.74 -44.35
N ALA A 543 25.10 27.72 -43.51
CA ALA A 543 26.16 26.74 -43.34
C ALA A 543 26.26 25.73 -44.50
N SER A 544 25.19 25.56 -45.29
CA SER A 544 25.20 24.67 -46.44
C SER A 544 26.09 25.21 -47.57
N SER A 545 27.08 24.42 -47.99
CA SER A 545 28.05 24.81 -49.03
C SER A 545 27.78 24.11 -50.36
N SER A 546 27.12 22.96 -50.35
CA SER A 546 26.77 22.19 -51.54
C SER A 546 25.25 22.13 -51.78
N PRO A 547 24.79 21.93 -53.03
CA PRO A 547 23.35 21.81 -53.33
C PRO A 547 22.66 20.66 -52.57
N ALA A 548 23.38 19.55 -52.34
CA ALA A 548 22.86 18.41 -51.59
C ALA A 548 22.65 18.76 -50.10
N GLU A 549 23.62 19.45 -49.48
CA GLU A 549 23.50 19.95 -48.10
C GLU A 549 22.38 20.98 -47.97
N THR A 550 22.16 21.82 -48.98
CA THR A 550 21.07 22.80 -48.96
C THR A 550 19.69 22.12 -48.97
N VAL A 551 19.53 21.03 -49.72
CA VAL A 551 18.30 20.21 -49.71
C VAL A 551 18.09 19.56 -48.34
N GLU A 552 19.14 19.00 -47.74
CA GLU A 552 19.09 18.39 -46.40
C GLU A 552 18.80 19.43 -45.30
N ALA A 553 19.36 20.64 -45.42
CA ALA A 553 19.05 21.78 -44.56
C ALA A 553 17.56 22.15 -44.65
N GLY A 554 16.99 22.17 -45.85
CA GLY A 554 15.55 22.37 -46.07
C GLY A 554 14.69 21.30 -45.38
N ALA A 555 15.07 20.03 -45.49
CA ALA A 555 14.40 18.92 -44.81
C ALA A 555 14.53 19.01 -43.29
N THR A 556 15.69 19.44 -42.78
CA THR A 556 15.92 19.66 -41.35
C THR A 556 15.01 20.75 -40.80
N ILE A 557 14.88 21.89 -41.49
CA ILE A 557 13.98 22.99 -41.09
C ILE A 557 12.52 22.54 -41.07
N LEU A 558 12.09 21.79 -42.07
CA LEU A 558 10.76 21.19 -42.12
C LEU A 558 10.53 20.27 -40.90
N GLY A 559 11.51 19.40 -40.60
CA GLY A 559 11.48 18.52 -39.43
C GLY A 559 11.37 19.29 -38.11
N ILE A 560 12.13 20.39 -37.97
CA ILE A 560 12.06 21.27 -36.80
C ILE A 560 10.65 21.85 -36.67
N SER A 561 10.11 22.48 -37.72
CA SER A 561 8.77 23.08 -37.67
C SER A 561 7.70 22.06 -37.25
N ARG A 562 7.75 20.85 -37.83
CA ARG A 562 6.82 19.76 -37.50
C ARG A 562 6.94 19.30 -36.06
N SER A 563 8.16 19.23 -35.52
CA SER A 563 8.39 18.88 -34.11
C SER A 563 7.79 19.88 -33.12
N LEU A 564 7.55 21.11 -33.56
CA LEU A 564 6.96 22.18 -32.75
C LEU A 564 5.43 22.18 -32.80
N HIS A 565 4.81 21.49 -33.75
CA HIS A 565 3.36 21.43 -33.89
C HIS A 565 2.70 20.79 -32.66
N GLY A 566 1.65 21.43 -32.14
CA GLY A 566 0.93 20.95 -30.95
C GLY A 566 1.68 21.15 -29.63
N THR A 567 2.86 21.77 -29.65
CA THR A 567 3.63 22.09 -28.44
C THR A 567 3.42 23.54 -28.02
N ARG A 568 3.86 23.90 -26.81
CA ARG A 568 3.90 25.30 -26.35
C ARG A 568 4.80 26.22 -27.19
N HIS A 569 5.64 25.62 -28.05
CA HIS A 569 6.60 26.29 -28.92
C HIS A 569 6.12 26.35 -30.38
N ALA A 570 4.83 26.10 -30.63
CA ALA A 570 4.25 26.22 -31.96
C ALA A 570 4.53 27.61 -32.55
N LEU A 571 5.05 27.63 -33.78
CA LEU A 571 5.46 28.87 -34.44
C LEU A 571 4.23 29.69 -34.85
N PRO A 572 4.17 30.98 -34.49
CA PRO A 572 3.11 31.86 -34.97
C PRO A 572 3.16 32.00 -36.50
N MET A 573 2.00 32.24 -37.12
CA MET A 573 1.86 32.36 -38.58
C MET A 573 2.90 33.30 -39.24
N PRO A 574 3.19 34.51 -38.70
CA PRO A 574 4.21 35.39 -39.30
C PRO A 574 5.63 34.79 -39.30
N CYS A 575 5.97 33.95 -38.32
CA CYS A 575 7.25 33.24 -38.30
C CYS A 575 7.28 32.13 -39.37
N VAL A 576 6.16 31.42 -39.57
CA VAL A 576 6.05 30.41 -40.63
C VAL A 576 6.18 31.07 -42.02
N GLU A 577 5.60 32.25 -42.22
CA GLU A 577 5.77 33.02 -43.46
C GLU A 577 7.22 33.43 -43.71
N GLN A 578 7.93 33.90 -42.68
CA GLN A 578 9.36 34.22 -42.77
C GLN A 578 10.19 32.97 -43.09
N LEU A 579 9.90 31.82 -42.45
CA LEU A 579 10.56 30.55 -42.77
C LEU A 579 10.33 30.13 -44.23
N LEU A 580 9.10 30.32 -44.73
CA LEU A 580 8.77 30.08 -46.14
C LEU A 580 9.64 30.94 -47.06
N GLU A 581 9.77 32.24 -46.79
CA GLU A 581 10.63 33.14 -47.58
C GLU A 581 12.10 32.71 -47.53
N LEU A 582 12.61 32.31 -46.36
CA LEU A 582 14.00 31.82 -46.21
C LEU A 582 14.28 30.59 -47.08
N LEU A 583 13.33 29.65 -47.16
CA LEU A 583 13.46 28.47 -48.01
C LEU A 583 13.41 28.85 -49.50
N LEU A 584 12.52 29.78 -49.87
CA LEU A 584 12.39 30.26 -51.24
C LEU A 584 13.62 31.07 -51.71
N GLU A 585 14.22 31.90 -50.84
CA GLU A 585 15.49 32.61 -51.09
C GLU A 585 16.62 31.65 -51.51
N ARG A 586 16.59 30.41 -51.01
CA ARG A 586 17.56 29.34 -51.32
C ARG A 586 17.09 28.38 -52.40
N SER A 587 16.03 28.72 -53.14
CA SER A 587 15.44 27.90 -54.20
C SER A 587 14.94 26.53 -53.74
N LEU A 588 14.55 26.39 -52.47
CA LEU A 588 14.02 25.15 -51.88
C LEU A 588 12.49 25.11 -51.95
N LEU A 589 11.96 24.93 -53.17
CA LEU A 589 10.52 24.97 -53.43
C LEU A 589 9.76 23.84 -52.71
N LEU A 590 10.22 22.59 -52.79
CA LEU A 590 9.50 21.45 -52.21
C LEU A 590 9.36 21.52 -50.67
N PRO A 591 10.43 21.79 -49.89
CA PRO A 591 10.30 22.03 -48.44
C PRO A 591 9.39 23.21 -48.10
N ALA A 592 9.42 24.30 -48.90
CA ALA A 592 8.55 25.44 -48.69
C ALA A 592 7.07 25.08 -48.92
N LEU A 593 6.76 24.33 -49.98
CA LEU A 593 5.38 23.88 -50.24
C LEU A 593 4.85 22.98 -49.13
N LYS A 594 5.67 22.04 -48.63
CA LYS A 594 5.28 21.18 -47.50
C LYS A 594 5.04 21.98 -46.23
N LEU A 595 5.94 22.92 -45.90
CA LEU A 595 5.80 23.79 -44.73
C LEU A 595 4.48 24.59 -44.77
N ALA A 596 4.12 25.14 -45.93
CA ALA A 596 2.88 25.88 -46.10
C ALA A 596 1.61 25.02 -45.97
N LEU A 597 1.70 23.70 -46.21
CA LEU A 597 0.60 22.75 -46.19
C LEU A 597 0.48 21.97 -44.87
N ASP A 598 1.56 21.88 -44.09
CA ASP A 598 1.57 21.22 -42.79
C ASP A 598 0.66 21.94 -41.78
N GLY A 599 0.51 23.26 -41.91
CA GLY A 599 -0.39 24.10 -41.11
C GLY A 599 -1.88 23.96 -41.48
N GLY A 600 -2.75 24.45 -40.60
CA GLY A 600 -4.20 24.51 -40.84
C GLY A 600 -4.67 25.84 -41.43
N GLU A 601 -3.79 26.80 -41.67
CA GLU A 601 -4.18 28.14 -42.12
C GLU A 601 -4.48 28.18 -43.63
N ALA A 602 -5.72 28.52 -43.96
CA ALA A 602 -6.17 28.68 -45.35
C ALA A 602 -5.38 29.75 -46.14
N GLN A 603 -4.75 30.72 -45.48
CA GLN A 603 -3.91 31.73 -46.12
C GLN A 603 -2.60 31.12 -46.67
N LEU A 604 -1.94 30.26 -45.90
CA LEU A 604 -0.73 29.56 -46.32
C LEU A 604 -1.05 28.55 -47.43
N HIS A 605 -2.19 27.86 -47.35
CA HIS A 605 -2.65 26.97 -48.43
C HIS A 605 -2.86 27.72 -49.74
N LYS A 606 -3.52 28.89 -49.73
CA LYS A 606 -3.67 29.73 -50.92
C LYS A 606 -2.32 30.16 -51.49
N ARG A 607 -1.38 30.49 -50.61
CA ARG A 607 -0.02 30.88 -51.00
C ARG A 607 0.75 29.71 -51.61
N ALA A 608 0.62 28.50 -51.07
CA ALA A 608 1.19 27.29 -51.65
C ALA A 608 0.66 27.02 -53.06
N ILE A 609 -0.66 27.12 -53.28
CA ILE A 609 -1.26 27.00 -54.62
C ILE A 609 -0.76 28.08 -55.57
N GLY A 610 -0.63 29.32 -55.08
CA GLY A 610 -0.04 30.42 -55.85
C GLY A 610 1.39 30.12 -56.31
N LEU A 611 2.24 29.62 -55.41
CA LEU A 611 3.62 29.22 -55.69
C LEU A 611 3.69 28.05 -56.68
N ILE A 612 2.84 27.04 -56.53
CA ILE A 612 2.75 25.94 -57.49
C ILE A 612 2.41 26.47 -58.89
N THR A 613 1.43 27.37 -58.98
CA THR A 613 0.97 27.90 -60.26
C THR A 613 2.02 28.74 -60.98
N THR A 614 2.87 29.46 -60.23
CA THR A 614 3.88 30.36 -60.81
C THR A 614 5.24 29.71 -61.01
N ALA A 615 5.66 28.80 -60.13
CA ALA A 615 7.01 28.23 -60.13
C ALA A 615 7.10 26.84 -60.76
N VAL A 616 6.01 26.07 -60.85
CA VAL A 616 6.02 24.70 -61.37
C VAL A 616 5.47 24.66 -62.80
N THR A 617 6.36 24.82 -63.78
CA THR A 617 6.05 24.66 -65.21
C THR A 617 6.22 23.23 -65.70
N GLU A 618 7.24 22.53 -65.16
CA GLU A 618 7.51 21.11 -65.41
C GLU A 618 7.69 20.40 -64.07
N VAL A 619 7.21 19.16 -63.96
CA VAL A 619 7.23 18.40 -62.70
C VAL A 619 8.49 17.54 -62.65
N ASP A 620 9.27 17.69 -61.57
CA ASP A 620 10.47 16.91 -61.32
C ASP A 620 10.61 16.54 -59.83
N HIS A 621 11.66 15.79 -59.49
CA HIS A 621 11.92 15.34 -58.12
C HIS A 621 12.28 16.48 -57.14
N SER A 622 12.56 17.69 -57.62
CA SER A 622 12.91 18.85 -56.79
C SER A 622 11.69 19.69 -56.41
N ASN A 623 10.57 19.54 -57.13
CA ASN A 623 9.33 20.29 -56.92
C ASN A 623 8.12 19.42 -56.56
N CYS A 624 8.18 18.10 -56.78
CA CYS A 624 7.07 17.20 -56.50
C CYS A 624 7.56 15.86 -55.96
N ASP A 625 6.90 15.39 -54.89
CA ASP A 625 7.12 14.09 -54.29
C ASP A 625 5.79 13.51 -53.75
N PRO A 626 5.71 12.22 -53.41
CA PRO A 626 4.44 11.60 -53.00
C PRO A 626 3.86 12.23 -51.73
N GLU A 627 4.72 12.70 -50.81
CA GLU A 627 4.29 13.35 -49.58
C GLU A 627 3.55 14.67 -49.85
N LEU A 628 4.09 15.52 -50.74
CA LEU A 628 3.42 16.76 -51.14
C LEU A 628 2.04 16.49 -51.74
N LEU A 629 1.94 15.47 -52.59
CA LEU A 629 0.67 15.07 -53.22
C LEU A 629 -0.34 14.60 -52.15
N GLY A 630 0.09 13.78 -51.20
CA GLY A 630 -0.75 13.35 -50.08
C GLY A 630 -1.23 14.51 -49.20
N LEU A 631 -0.36 15.50 -48.92
CA LEU A 631 -0.73 16.70 -48.18
C LEU A 631 -1.79 17.53 -48.92
N LEU A 632 -1.65 17.73 -50.24
CA LEU A 632 -2.63 18.44 -51.05
C LEU A 632 -4.00 17.76 -51.05
N LEU A 633 -4.04 16.43 -51.11
CA LEU A 633 -5.27 15.63 -51.03
C LEU A 633 -5.92 15.73 -49.64
N THR A 634 -5.12 15.54 -48.59
CA THR A 634 -5.59 15.58 -47.20
C THR A 634 -6.14 16.95 -46.81
N ARG A 635 -5.62 18.04 -47.42
CA ARG A 635 -6.10 19.42 -47.22
C ARG A 635 -7.26 19.80 -48.14
N GLY A 636 -7.75 18.90 -49.01
CA GLY A 636 -8.85 19.18 -49.93
C GLY A 636 -8.52 20.21 -51.02
N LEU A 637 -7.25 20.34 -51.40
CA LEU A 637 -6.78 21.37 -52.35
C LEU A 637 -6.73 20.89 -53.80
N ALA A 638 -7.19 19.68 -54.08
CA ALA A 638 -7.12 19.07 -55.41
C ALA A 638 -7.84 19.88 -56.50
N VAL A 639 -8.99 20.50 -56.18
CA VAL A 639 -9.70 21.39 -57.11
C VAL A 639 -8.86 22.63 -57.43
N ALA A 640 -8.16 23.20 -56.44
CA ALA A 640 -7.32 24.37 -56.62
C ALA A 640 -6.05 24.07 -57.45
N CYS A 641 -5.62 22.81 -57.50
CA CYS A 641 -4.49 22.37 -58.31
C CYS A 641 -4.84 22.12 -59.79
N LEU A 642 -6.13 22.08 -60.18
CA LEU A 642 -6.56 21.84 -61.57
C LEU A 642 -5.79 22.61 -62.66
N PRO A 643 -5.51 23.93 -62.53
CA PRO A 643 -4.80 24.69 -63.56
C PRO A 643 -3.28 24.46 -63.57
N THR A 644 -2.76 23.60 -62.69
CA THR A 644 -1.31 23.44 -62.46
C THR A 644 -0.77 22.15 -63.09
N ALA A 645 0.54 22.13 -63.38
CA ALA A 645 1.21 20.94 -63.91
C ALA A 645 1.22 19.74 -62.93
N LEU A 646 0.91 19.97 -61.64
CA LEU A 646 0.83 18.92 -60.61
C LEU A 646 -0.46 18.11 -60.67
N TYR A 647 -1.55 18.62 -61.26
CA TYR A 647 -2.86 17.95 -61.22
C TYR A 647 -2.85 16.51 -61.79
N PRO A 648 -2.22 16.21 -62.94
CA PRO A 648 -2.15 14.84 -63.44
C PRO A 648 -1.41 13.88 -62.49
N HIS A 649 -0.35 14.37 -61.84
CA HIS A 649 0.42 13.60 -60.86
C HIS A 649 -0.36 13.37 -59.57
N LEU A 650 -1.12 14.37 -59.12
CA LEU A 650 -2.01 14.30 -57.96
C LEU A 650 -3.10 13.25 -58.15
N ILE A 651 -3.76 13.25 -59.31
CA ILE A 651 -4.78 12.25 -59.64
C ILE A 651 -4.17 10.86 -59.80
N GLY A 652 -2.99 10.75 -60.42
CA GLY A 652 -2.26 9.49 -60.50
C GLY A 652 -1.92 8.91 -59.12
N HIS A 653 -1.49 9.77 -58.18
CA HIS A 653 -1.18 9.37 -56.81
C HIS A 653 -2.43 8.96 -56.03
N LEU A 654 -3.52 9.74 -56.12
CA LEU A 654 -4.82 9.40 -55.54
C LEU A 654 -5.28 8.00 -56.02
N LEU A 655 -5.29 7.76 -57.33
CA LEU A 655 -5.76 6.50 -57.91
C LEU A 655 -4.87 5.30 -57.55
N SER A 656 -3.60 5.54 -57.23
CA SER A 656 -2.66 4.49 -56.83
C SER A 656 -2.77 4.14 -55.33
N ASN A 657 -3.14 5.10 -54.48
CA ASN A 657 -3.05 4.97 -53.01
C ASN A 657 -4.38 5.22 -52.24
N TRP A 658 -5.51 5.40 -52.92
CA TRP A 658 -6.80 5.67 -52.26
C TRP A 658 -7.26 4.55 -51.31
N GLU A 659 -6.94 3.28 -51.61
CA GLU A 659 -7.27 2.13 -50.75
C GLU A 659 -6.49 2.14 -49.43
N THR A 660 -5.25 2.68 -49.44
CA THR A 660 -4.35 2.67 -48.28
C THR A 660 -4.49 3.91 -47.41
N GLU A 661 -4.69 5.09 -48.00
CA GLU A 661 -4.77 6.37 -47.25
C GLU A 661 -6.21 6.86 -47.03
N SER A 662 -7.21 6.05 -47.37
CA SER A 662 -8.65 6.31 -47.13
C SER A 662 -9.20 7.59 -47.75
N TRP A 663 -8.64 8.03 -48.89
CA TRP A 663 -9.16 9.21 -49.61
C TRP A 663 -10.47 8.90 -50.33
N ASP A 664 -11.46 9.78 -50.15
CA ASP A 664 -12.76 9.66 -50.82
C ASP A 664 -12.70 10.20 -52.26
N VAL A 665 -12.49 9.28 -53.20
CA VAL A 665 -12.39 9.60 -54.64
C VAL A 665 -13.74 10.04 -55.21
N GLU A 666 -14.85 9.46 -54.75
CA GLU A 666 -16.19 9.84 -55.22
C GLU A 666 -16.61 11.20 -54.62
N GLY A 667 -16.26 11.47 -53.36
CA GLY A 667 -16.39 12.78 -52.73
C GLY A 667 -15.61 13.87 -53.46
N LEU A 668 -14.34 13.63 -53.79
CA LEU A 668 -13.53 14.57 -54.57
C LEU A 668 -14.12 14.82 -55.98
N ALA A 669 -14.67 13.79 -56.63
CA ALA A 669 -15.34 13.96 -57.90
C ALA A 669 -16.61 14.83 -57.79
N LEU A 670 -17.36 14.72 -56.69
CA LEU A 670 -18.48 15.60 -56.41
C LEU A 670 -18.03 17.05 -56.17
N GLU A 671 -16.91 17.27 -55.48
CA GLU A 671 -16.31 18.61 -55.30
C GLU A 671 -15.87 19.23 -56.63
N LEU A 672 -15.21 18.46 -57.51
CA LEU A 672 -14.84 18.89 -58.86
C LEU A 672 -16.08 19.28 -59.68
N LYS A 673 -17.16 18.49 -59.60
CA LYS A 673 -18.44 18.78 -60.26
C LYS A 673 -19.07 20.06 -59.71
N ALA A 674 -19.08 20.24 -58.39
CA ALA A 674 -19.60 21.45 -57.75
C ALA A 674 -18.81 22.71 -58.13
N ALA A 675 -17.51 22.58 -58.37
CA ALA A 675 -16.64 23.64 -58.87
C ALA A 675 -16.78 23.93 -60.38
N GLY A 676 -17.65 23.21 -61.11
CA GLY A 676 -17.89 23.40 -62.54
C GLY A 676 -17.01 22.53 -63.47
N HIS A 677 -16.16 21.67 -62.90
CA HIS A 677 -15.24 20.78 -63.62
C HIS A 677 -15.81 19.36 -63.76
N GLY A 678 -16.99 19.28 -64.38
CA GLY A 678 -17.73 18.02 -64.52
C GLY A 678 -16.99 16.97 -65.35
N MET A 679 -16.28 17.38 -66.40
CA MET A 679 -15.58 16.44 -67.30
C MET A 679 -14.42 15.75 -66.58
N GLU A 680 -13.68 16.50 -65.77
CA GLU A 680 -12.60 16.02 -64.93
C GLU A 680 -13.12 15.11 -63.81
N ALA A 681 -14.26 15.48 -63.19
CA ALA A 681 -14.95 14.63 -62.23
C ALA A 681 -15.38 13.28 -62.84
N ALA A 682 -15.99 13.30 -64.02
CA ALA A 682 -16.40 12.08 -64.73
C ALA A 682 -15.19 11.21 -65.11
N SER A 683 -14.10 11.83 -65.58
CA SER A 683 -12.85 11.15 -65.89
C SER A 683 -12.24 10.49 -64.64
N LEU A 684 -12.27 11.15 -63.49
CA LEU A 684 -11.77 10.64 -62.22
C LEU A 684 -12.55 9.39 -61.76
N VAL A 685 -13.89 9.44 -61.79
CA VAL A 685 -14.74 8.32 -61.39
C VAL A 685 -14.57 7.13 -62.35
N MET A 686 -14.47 7.39 -63.66
CA MET A 686 -14.21 6.34 -64.64
C MET A 686 -12.86 5.67 -64.41
N ALA A 687 -11.82 6.44 -64.09
CA ALA A 687 -10.49 5.91 -63.77
C ALA A 687 -10.50 5.11 -62.46
N HIS A 688 -11.20 5.60 -61.43
CA HIS A 688 -11.40 4.89 -60.16
C HIS A 688 -12.10 3.54 -60.34
N ARG A 689 -13.11 3.47 -61.22
CA ARG A 689 -13.81 2.22 -61.58
C ARG A 689 -13.03 1.31 -62.53
N ARG A 690 -11.73 1.59 -62.75
CA ARG A 690 -10.80 0.82 -63.61
C ARG A 690 -11.31 0.65 -65.04
N THR A 691 -11.95 1.68 -65.59
CA THR A 691 -12.39 1.67 -66.99
C THR A 691 -11.15 1.59 -67.91
N PRO A 692 -11.10 0.67 -68.89
CA PRO A 692 -9.94 0.54 -69.78
C PRO A 692 -9.60 1.87 -70.47
N PRO A 693 -8.32 2.24 -70.64
CA PRO A 693 -7.92 3.53 -71.24
C PRO A 693 -8.52 3.77 -72.63
N ALA A 694 -8.74 2.70 -73.42
CA ALA A 694 -9.38 2.76 -74.73
C ALA A 694 -10.86 3.19 -74.69
N LEU A 695 -11.53 3.04 -73.54
CA LEU A 695 -12.92 3.44 -73.29
C LEU A 695 -13.04 4.75 -72.50
N GLY A 696 -11.94 5.25 -71.92
CA GLY A 696 -11.86 6.52 -71.19
C GLY A 696 -11.75 7.75 -72.10
N THR A 697 -12.61 7.86 -73.11
CA THR A 697 -12.59 9.00 -74.06
C THR A 697 -13.45 10.16 -73.55
N PHE A 698 -13.21 11.39 -74.05
CA PHE A 698 -14.01 12.57 -73.71
C PHE A 698 -15.52 12.37 -73.91
N ASN A 699 -15.92 11.69 -75.00
CA ASN A 699 -17.32 11.37 -75.26
C ASN A 699 -17.89 10.36 -74.25
N ALA A 700 -17.08 9.40 -73.78
CA ALA A 700 -17.47 8.46 -72.75
C ALA A 700 -17.65 9.15 -71.39
N ALA A 701 -16.73 10.03 -70.99
CA ALA A 701 -16.86 10.86 -69.79
C ALA A 701 -18.09 11.78 -69.85
N ALA A 702 -18.39 12.39 -71.00
CA ALA A 702 -19.58 13.23 -71.19
C ALA A 702 -20.88 12.41 -71.13
N SER A 703 -20.88 11.18 -71.65
CA SER A 703 -22.02 10.26 -71.55
C SER A 703 -22.23 9.75 -70.13
N PHE A 704 -21.15 9.45 -69.41
CA PHE A 704 -21.16 9.03 -68.01
C PHE A 704 -21.67 10.16 -67.12
N LEU A 705 -21.21 11.40 -67.32
CA LEU A 705 -21.70 12.56 -66.58
C LEU A 705 -23.22 12.74 -66.68
N LYS A 706 -23.82 12.47 -67.85
CA LYS A 706 -25.28 12.51 -68.07
C LYS A 706 -26.04 11.37 -67.37
N GLN A 707 -25.37 10.26 -67.08
CA GLN A 707 -25.93 9.11 -66.34
C GLN A 707 -25.67 9.19 -64.83
N TRP A 708 -24.63 9.93 -64.44
CA TRP A 708 -24.22 10.17 -63.05
C TRP A 708 -24.90 11.41 -62.43
N LEU A 709 -25.49 12.26 -63.27
CA LEU A 709 -26.55 13.23 -62.94
C LEU A 709 -27.90 12.50 -62.86
#